data_AF-A0A1F6K3Q5-F1
#
_entry.id   AF-A0A1F6K3Q5-F1
#
_cell.length_a   1.000
_cell.length_b   1.000
_cell.length_c   1.000
_cell.angle_alpha   90.00
_cell.angle_beta   90.00
_cell.angle_gamma   90.00
#
_symmetry.space_group_name_H-M   'P 1'
#
loop_
_entity.id
_entity.type
_entity.pdbx_description
1 polymer ?
#
loop_
_entity_poly.entity_id
_entity_poly.type
_entity_poly.pdbx_seq_one_letter_code
_entity_poly.pdbx_strand_id
1 'polypeptide(L)'
;MGKNWKAILSNNIFLKMIKKLLFALIVSVVLTIIFTFPSALNLTKYYIGDGWDNYQYAAYQGIAANQIKSGEFPFHFTNFWRYPTGFDFARGFDFYLSVGLGAVFTLFLGYPLGYNTTILFLMMLNGVFSYLLFRQVTQSKILGLLGMIIYGFSFYNISKASSHPNLLFTGGFALFFFAIYRLINLEKIKIVDYILLFSSVFFIAIGSGQYFLIFLLFLFIYGLVSYLFYKDLFFKKINKIKDSLFSFLLTGIIILLPVFFAYLPHIKAIINGSFIVVKRGDITSELVPSFYDFFLPNSYLRLYITQLLHSPNNPSIEKAVFLGWIELVLFALFFVSKYAKKTKLFIGSLFLIPFIFSSFLPHTFLSQLFPFKLIAETGRYLTIFYLFLTIGGLLYLKSINSKAKYALVVIVIIFVILERVPSGFYLSDTLKNEAFIDVVKKKETKAVLDIPINLYNARYDIFSIYYNKPIVNGYFHWVADGIKEKVFVTQNSLLNRYVCSGDDPILSGELDLQQERLLDIQMISLLKENGISTVVIHKDDKFFHPICRNVRLRLSNLIPAIESLEITSSTSENQLEVKLWDGKPDLTIYFSHDGTFYLDGLYIAPTDPAEFTISPADFSYSWIKQENSNARELDPPFSISTKVKAGSFITISSQEEVASTVFSLWYRYSLNPNSDTKTYVPVFKKVFEDEKAIVFSL
;
A
#
# COMPACT_ATOMS: atom_id res chain seq x y z
N MET A 1 33.71 7.89 38.93
CA MET A 1 33.37 7.10 37.72
C MET A 1 34.26 7.36 36.48
N GLY A 2 35.31 8.20 36.53
CA GLY A 2 36.11 8.57 35.33
C GLY A 2 37.27 7.65 34.91
N LYS A 3 37.76 6.73 35.76
CA LYS A 3 38.95 5.90 35.43
C LYS A 3 38.67 4.64 34.59
N ASN A 4 37.42 4.22 34.42
CA ASN A 4 37.07 2.99 33.69
C ASN A 4 36.84 3.16 32.18
N TRP A 5 36.59 4.38 31.69
CA TRP A 5 36.33 4.60 30.26
C TRP A 5 37.58 4.47 29.38
N LYS A 6 38.77 4.85 29.88
CA LYS A 6 40.03 4.68 29.15
C LYS A 6 40.42 3.22 28.92
N ALA A 7 40.07 2.30 29.83
CA ALA A 7 40.32 0.85 29.66
C ALA A 7 39.31 0.18 28.70
N ILE A 8 38.13 0.76 28.53
CA ILE A 8 37.12 0.30 27.56
C ILE A 8 37.50 0.78 26.15
N LEU A 9 38.02 2.01 26.02
CA LEU A 9 38.48 2.58 24.74
C LEU A 9 39.86 2.06 24.29
N SER A 10 40.75 1.64 25.20
CA SER A 10 42.07 1.07 24.85
C SER A 10 42.00 -0.38 24.32
N ASN A 11 40.83 -1.00 24.33
CA ASN A 11 40.67 -2.37 23.92
C ASN A 11 40.46 -2.51 22.41
N ASN A 12 41.47 -3.08 21.74
CA ASN A 12 41.46 -3.54 20.34
C ASN A 12 40.19 -4.31 19.92
N ILE A 13 39.41 -4.84 20.86
CA ILE A 13 38.16 -5.58 20.63
C ILE A 13 37.04 -4.66 20.10
N PHE A 14 36.85 -3.48 20.70
CA PHE A 14 35.77 -2.56 20.30
C PHE A 14 35.99 -2.04 18.88
N LEU A 15 37.21 -1.60 18.58
CA LEU A 15 37.61 -1.16 17.24
C LEU A 15 37.46 -2.29 16.20
N LYS A 16 37.83 -3.54 16.55
CA LYS A 16 37.63 -4.71 15.68
C LYS A 16 36.15 -4.97 15.42
N MET A 17 35.26 -4.73 16.39
CA MET A 17 33.82 -4.89 16.22
C MET A 17 33.26 -3.81 15.30
N ILE A 18 33.63 -2.54 15.50
CA ILE A 18 33.22 -1.42 14.64
C ILE A 18 33.67 -1.67 13.20
N LYS A 19 34.94 -2.05 12.96
CA LYS A 19 35.44 -2.33 11.60
C LYS A 19 34.64 -3.42 10.90
N LYS A 20 34.20 -4.46 11.64
CA LYS A 20 33.38 -5.55 11.09
C LYS A 20 31.96 -5.09 10.76
N LEU A 21 31.36 -4.28 11.63
CA LEU A 21 30.03 -3.73 11.42
C LEU A 21 30.03 -2.75 10.24
N LEU A 22 31.02 -1.87 10.17
CA LEU A 22 31.19 -0.91 9.07
C LEU A 22 31.37 -1.63 7.72
N PHE A 23 32.19 -2.69 7.68
CA PHE A 23 32.31 -3.54 6.49
C PHE A 23 30.96 -4.15 6.08
N ALA A 24 30.23 -4.74 7.03
CA ALA A 24 28.92 -5.33 6.76
C ALA A 24 27.93 -4.28 6.24
N LEU A 25 27.94 -3.09 6.83
CA LEU A 25 27.10 -1.96 6.45
C LEU A 25 27.38 -1.52 5.02
N ILE A 26 28.64 -1.20 4.69
CA ILE A 26 29.03 -0.73 3.36
C ILE A 26 28.65 -1.76 2.29
N VAL A 27 28.98 -3.03 2.50
CA VAL A 27 28.66 -4.07 1.52
C VAL A 27 27.15 -4.30 1.41
N SER A 28 26.41 -4.23 2.52
CA SER A 28 24.94 -4.33 2.48
C SER A 28 24.31 -3.18 1.72
N VAL A 29 24.83 -1.95 1.85
CA VAL A 29 24.37 -0.79 1.06
C VAL A 29 24.60 -1.04 -0.43
N VAL A 30 25.82 -1.46 -0.81
CA VAL A 30 26.15 -1.74 -2.23
C VAL A 30 25.24 -2.83 -2.80
N LEU A 31 25.05 -3.94 -2.08
CA LEU A 31 24.17 -5.02 -2.53
C LEU A 31 22.70 -4.60 -2.59
N THR A 32 22.25 -3.76 -1.66
CA THR A 32 20.90 -3.19 -1.71
C THR A 32 20.72 -2.40 -3.01
N ILE A 33 21.66 -1.51 -3.36
CA ILE A 33 21.60 -0.75 -4.62
C ILE A 33 21.58 -1.67 -5.84
N ILE A 34 22.42 -2.72 -5.85
CA ILE A 34 22.49 -3.68 -6.96
C ILE A 34 21.18 -4.43 -7.12
N PHE A 35 20.65 -5.03 -6.05
CA PHE A 35 19.47 -5.90 -6.13
C PHE A 35 18.14 -5.15 -6.26
N THR A 36 18.13 -3.83 -6.01
CA THR A 36 16.97 -3.00 -6.28
C THR A 36 17.11 -2.17 -7.55
N PHE A 37 18.17 -2.33 -8.34
CA PHE A 37 18.35 -1.55 -9.57
C PHE A 37 17.20 -1.75 -10.57
N PRO A 38 16.66 -0.70 -11.23
CA PRO A 38 17.11 0.70 -11.23
C PRO A 38 16.41 1.59 -10.20
N SER A 39 15.74 1.04 -9.18
CA SER A 39 14.95 1.81 -8.21
C SER A 39 15.80 2.80 -7.40
N ALA A 40 17.04 2.45 -7.10
CA ALA A 40 18.00 3.31 -6.42
C ALA A 40 18.31 4.62 -7.16
N LEU A 41 18.09 4.68 -8.49
CA LEU A 41 18.25 5.89 -9.29
C LEU A 41 17.00 6.77 -9.34
N ASN A 42 15.88 6.28 -8.79
CA ASN A 42 14.54 6.82 -8.97
C ASN A 42 13.84 7.19 -7.65
N LEU A 43 14.61 7.29 -6.56
CA LEU A 43 14.11 7.42 -5.18
C LEU A 43 13.27 8.67 -4.92
N THR A 44 13.36 9.70 -5.76
CA THR A 44 12.56 10.93 -5.64
C THR A 44 11.42 11.02 -6.63
N LYS A 45 11.42 10.18 -7.68
CA LYS A 45 10.48 10.27 -8.82
C LYS A 45 9.32 9.28 -8.72
N TYR A 46 9.57 8.11 -8.15
CA TYR A 46 8.62 6.99 -8.06
C TYR A 46 8.62 6.42 -6.66
N TYR A 47 7.56 5.70 -6.29
CA TYR A 47 7.59 4.80 -5.15
C TYR A 47 8.19 3.46 -5.57
N ILE A 48 9.03 2.88 -4.71
CA ILE A 48 9.47 1.49 -4.84
C ILE A 48 8.25 0.61 -4.55
N GLY A 49 7.69 -0.04 -5.56
CA GLY A 49 6.37 -0.63 -5.40
C GLY A 49 5.70 -0.97 -6.72
N ASP A 50 4.79 -1.95 -6.71
CA ASP A 50 3.99 -2.35 -7.87
C ASP A 50 2.71 -1.52 -8.07
N GLY A 51 2.42 -0.57 -7.18
CA GLY A 51 1.29 0.35 -7.27
C GLY A 51 0.06 -0.06 -6.44
N TRP A 52 0.20 -1.02 -5.53
CA TRP A 52 -0.85 -1.43 -4.61
C TRP A 52 -0.50 -1.04 -3.16
N ASP A 53 -0.10 -2.04 -2.37
CA ASP A 53 0.19 -1.93 -0.94
C ASP A 53 1.25 -0.86 -0.63
N ASN A 54 2.18 -0.59 -1.55
CA ASN A 54 3.17 0.47 -1.36
C ASN A 54 2.56 1.86 -1.16
N TYR A 55 1.42 2.17 -1.79
CA TYR A 55 0.71 3.44 -1.56
C TYR A 55 0.13 3.51 -0.16
N GLN A 56 -0.53 2.44 0.28
CA GLN A 56 -1.06 2.32 1.63
C GLN A 56 0.05 2.49 2.67
N TYR A 57 1.19 1.83 2.48
CA TYR A 57 2.32 1.90 3.40
C TYR A 57 3.01 3.27 3.41
N ALA A 58 3.16 3.91 2.26
CA ALA A 58 3.64 5.29 2.18
C ALA A 58 2.69 6.25 2.88
N ALA A 59 1.38 6.02 2.74
CA ALA A 59 0.37 6.86 3.36
C ALA A 59 0.31 6.66 4.89
N TYR A 60 0.47 5.43 5.41
CA TYR A 60 0.64 5.19 6.85
C TYR A 60 1.86 5.87 7.43
N GLN A 61 3.01 5.79 6.77
CA GLN A 61 4.21 6.52 7.20
C GLN A 61 3.93 8.02 7.27
N GLY A 62 3.09 8.52 6.37
CA GLY A 62 2.72 9.91 6.36
C GLY A 62 1.73 10.37 7.41
N ILE A 63 0.73 9.55 7.72
CA ILE A 63 -0.14 9.77 8.87
C ILE A 63 0.71 9.82 10.15
N ALA A 64 1.60 8.84 10.34
CA ALA A 64 2.49 8.80 11.49
C ALA A 64 3.43 10.01 11.56
N ALA A 65 3.98 10.46 10.44
CA ALA A 65 4.80 11.68 10.38
C ALA A 65 3.99 12.94 10.77
N ASN A 66 2.75 13.06 10.28
CA ASN A 66 1.87 14.16 10.64
C ASN A 66 1.52 14.15 12.13
N GLN A 67 1.25 12.97 12.72
CA GLN A 67 1.01 12.85 14.16
C GLN A 67 2.24 13.27 14.99
N ILE A 68 3.44 12.81 14.62
CA ILE A 68 4.69 13.24 15.28
C ILE A 68 4.87 14.76 15.19
N LYS A 69 4.62 15.34 14.01
CA LYS A 69 4.74 16.79 13.79
C LYS A 69 3.76 17.59 14.66
N SER A 70 2.59 17.03 14.95
CA SER A 70 1.60 17.61 15.86
C SER A 70 1.87 17.33 17.35
N GLY A 71 2.95 16.63 17.70
CA GLY A 71 3.26 16.28 19.10
C GLY A 71 2.44 15.09 19.64
N GLU A 72 1.70 14.40 18.78
CA GLU A 72 0.89 13.24 19.12
C GLU A 72 1.71 11.93 19.07
N PHE A 73 1.22 10.90 19.75
CA PHE A 73 1.79 9.55 19.61
C PHE A 73 1.64 9.07 18.16
N PRO A 74 2.69 8.57 17.47
CA PRO A 74 2.67 8.32 16.02
C PRO A 74 1.59 7.34 15.51
N PHE A 75 1.04 6.52 16.40
CA PHE A 75 0.05 5.49 16.06
C PHE A 75 -1.30 5.72 16.76
N HIS A 76 -1.55 6.96 17.20
CA HIS A 76 -2.81 7.33 17.83
C HIS A 76 -3.97 7.26 16.83
N PHE A 77 -5.20 7.14 17.35
CA PHE A 77 -6.43 7.26 16.59
C PHE A 77 -6.39 8.47 15.64
N THR A 78 -6.92 8.29 14.43
CA THR A 78 -6.97 9.37 13.44
C THR A 78 -8.22 9.26 12.58
N ASN A 79 -8.67 10.41 12.09
CA ASN A 79 -9.73 10.52 11.10
C ASN A 79 -9.20 10.95 9.73
N PHE A 80 -7.87 10.85 9.49
CA PHE A 80 -7.28 11.18 8.19
C PHE A 80 -7.86 10.34 7.06
N TRP A 81 -8.27 9.11 7.38
CA TRP A 81 -9.09 8.26 6.52
C TRP A 81 -10.42 7.99 7.20
N ARG A 82 -11.46 7.71 6.42
CA ARG A 82 -12.82 7.48 6.92
C ARG A 82 -13.38 8.66 7.70
N TYR A 83 -13.02 9.88 7.30
CA TYR A 83 -13.58 11.07 7.93
C TYR A 83 -15.12 11.06 7.78
N PRO A 84 -15.89 11.42 8.83
CA PRO A 84 -15.47 11.90 10.15
C PRO A 84 -15.21 10.80 11.19
N THR A 85 -15.58 9.55 10.87
CA THR A 85 -15.55 8.42 11.81
C THR A 85 -14.14 8.05 12.26
N GLY A 86 -13.18 8.04 11.34
CA GLY A 86 -11.81 7.64 11.59
C GLY A 86 -11.63 6.16 11.92
N PHE A 87 -10.42 5.82 12.37
CA PHE A 87 -10.06 4.45 12.77
C PHE A 87 -8.93 4.46 13.81
N ASP A 88 -8.83 3.35 14.54
CA ASP A 88 -7.70 3.10 15.43
C ASP A 88 -6.45 2.78 14.58
N PHE A 89 -5.60 3.79 14.39
CA PHE A 89 -4.47 3.70 13.48
C PHE A 89 -3.50 2.57 13.84
N ALA A 90 -3.28 2.33 15.13
CA ALA A 90 -2.42 1.25 15.60
C ALA A 90 -2.96 -0.15 15.26
N ARG A 91 -4.24 -0.30 14.90
CA ARG A 91 -4.83 -1.56 14.39
C ARG A 91 -4.77 -1.71 12.87
N GLY A 92 -4.48 -0.62 12.15
CA GLY A 92 -4.47 -0.59 10.69
C GLY A 92 -3.33 -1.40 10.07
N PHE A 93 -2.34 -1.82 10.86
CA PHE A 93 -1.15 -2.51 10.39
C PHE A 93 -0.46 -3.32 11.50
N ASP A 94 0.41 -4.27 11.12
CA ASP A 94 1.17 -5.13 12.04
C ASP A 94 2.70 -4.96 11.96
N PHE A 95 3.22 -3.90 11.35
CA PHE A 95 4.66 -3.71 11.05
C PHE A 95 5.17 -2.33 11.49
N TYR A 96 5.13 -2.07 12.80
CA TYR A 96 5.53 -0.79 13.41
C TYR A 96 6.92 -0.30 13.02
N LEU A 97 7.87 -1.19 12.70
CA LEU A 97 9.23 -0.82 12.30
C LEU A 97 9.23 0.00 11.01
N SER A 98 8.53 -0.45 9.96
CA SER A 98 8.53 0.28 8.68
C SER A 98 7.72 1.57 8.79
N VAL A 99 6.58 1.57 9.48
CA VAL A 99 5.76 2.79 9.64
C VAL A 99 6.52 3.83 10.46
N GLY A 100 7.06 3.43 11.61
CA GLY A 100 7.79 4.34 12.51
C GLY A 100 9.08 4.88 11.87
N LEU A 101 9.90 4.00 11.28
CA LEU A 101 11.12 4.43 10.60
C LEU A 101 10.82 5.32 9.39
N GLY A 102 9.81 4.95 8.60
CA GLY A 102 9.41 5.73 7.45
C GLY A 102 8.78 7.08 7.80
N ALA A 103 8.05 7.17 8.92
CA ALA A 103 7.61 8.45 9.46
C ALA A 103 8.79 9.36 9.79
N VAL A 104 9.82 8.82 10.48
CA VAL A 104 11.04 9.57 10.79
C VAL A 104 11.75 10.03 9.51
N PHE A 105 11.99 9.13 8.54
CA PHE A 105 12.64 9.53 7.29
C PHE A 105 11.80 10.52 6.49
N THR A 106 10.48 10.38 6.48
CA THR A 106 9.56 11.29 5.82
C THR A 106 9.62 12.70 6.40
N LEU A 107 9.77 12.84 7.72
CA LEU A 107 9.93 14.16 8.36
C LEU A 107 11.18 14.91 7.85
N PHE A 108 12.26 14.19 7.55
CA PHE A 108 13.52 14.79 7.09
C PHE A 108 13.66 14.88 5.57
N LEU A 109 13.10 13.91 4.83
CA LEU A 109 13.34 13.72 3.40
C LEU A 109 12.10 14.00 2.52
N GLY A 110 10.91 14.06 3.12
CA GLY A 110 9.63 14.16 2.41
C GLY A 110 9.28 12.93 1.57
N TYR A 111 8.21 13.01 0.79
CA TYR A 111 7.78 11.95 -0.13
C TYR A 111 8.21 12.22 -1.57
N PRO A 112 8.52 11.17 -2.36
CA PRO A 112 8.51 9.73 -1.99
C PRO A 112 9.79 9.24 -1.28
N LEU A 113 10.81 10.09 -1.15
CA LEU A 113 12.16 9.71 -0.71
C LEU A 113 12.21 9.05 0.67
N GLY A 114 11.42 9.49 1.64
CA GLY A 114 11.35 8.90 2.98
C GLY A 114 10.89 7.45 2.97
N TYR A 115 9.83 7.15 2.20
CA TYR A 115 9.35 5.78 2.00
C TYR A 115 10.41 4.90 1.33
N ASN A 116 10.98 5.36 0.22
CA ASN A 116 11.98 4.58 -0.52
C ASN A 116 13.24 4.31 0.33
N THR A 117 13.68 5.30 1.10
CA THR A 117 14.81 5.15 2.04
C THR A 117 14.51 4.09 3.10
N THR A 118 13.26 3.98 3.55
CA THR A 118 12.83 2.93 4.49
C THR A 118 13.02 1.54 3.89
N ILE A 119 12.57 1.32 2.66
CA ILE A 119 12.71 0.03 1.97
C ILE A 119 14.18 -0.37 1.84
N LEU A 120 15.02 0.55 1.34
CA LEU A 120 16.46 0.28 1.18
C LEU A 120 17.15 0.05 2.54
N PHE A 121 16.76 0.79 3.57
CA PHE A 121 17.34 0.63 4.90
C PHE A 121 16.97 -0.72 5.53
N LEU A 122 15.72 -1.18 5.38
CA LEU A 122 15.31 -2.50 5.87
C LEU A 122 16.04 -3.64 5.15
N MET A 123 16.23 -3.54 3.82
CA MET A 123 17.06 -4.48 3.06
C MET A 123 18.52 -4.48 3.52
N MET A 124 19.09 -3.30 3.75
CA MET A 124 20.45 -3.17 4.29
C MET A 124 20.57 -3.83 5.67
N LEU A 125 19.60 -3.62 6.58
CA LEU A 125 19.59 -4.24 7.91
C LEU A 125 19.47 -5.77 7.83
N ASN A 126 18.66 -6.30 6.92
CA ASN A 126 18.61 -7.74 6.65
C ASN A 126 20.01 -8.26 6.30
N GLY A 127 20.72 -7.56 5.42
CA GLY A 127 22.09 -7.90 5.05
C GLY A 127 23.05 -7.89 6.25
N VAL A 128 23.07 -6.79 7.01
CA VAL A 128 23.98 -6.62 8.16
C VAL A 128 23.79 -7.71 9.20
N PHE A 129 22.55 -7.97 9.62
CA PHE A 129 22.27 -8.99 10.66
C PHE A 129 22.56 -10.41 10.17
N SER A 130 22.30 -10.69 8.90
CA SER A 130 22.68 -11.96 8.26
C SER A 130 24.19 -12.16 8.28
N TYR A 131 24.97 -11.16 7.87
CA TYR A 131 26.43 -11.25 7.89
C TYR A 131 26.96 -11.54 9.30
N LEU A 132 26.43 -10.87 10.33
CA LEU A 132 26.85 -11.09 11.71
C LEU A 132 26.63 -12.55 12.15
N LEU A 133 25.43 -13.09 11.88
CA LEU A 133 25.12 -14.50 12.15
C LEU A 133 26.05 -15.45 11.40
N PHE A 134 26.07 -15.37 10.08
CA PHE A 134 26.74 -16.38 9.27
C PHE A 134 28.26 -16.32 9.40
N ARG A 135 28.83 -15.12 9.61
CA ARG A 135 30.24 -14.99 9.98
C ARG A 135 30.53 -15.66 11.32
N GLN A 136 29.63 -15.57 12.29
CA GLN A 136 29.80 -16.19 13.61
C GLN A 136 29.66 -17.71 13.56
N VAL A 137 28.73 -18.25 12.78
CA VAL A 137 28.56 -19.70 12.59
C VAL A 137 29.76 -20.29 11.82
N THR A 138 30.18 -19.62 10.76
CA THR A 138 31.23 -20.14 9.88
C THR A 138 32.64 -19.82 10.34
N GLN A 139 32.81 -18.78 11.19
CA GLN A 139 34.10 -18.17 11.54
C GLN A 139 34.89 -17.66 10.33
N SER A 140 34.20 -17.37 9.22
CA SER A 140 34.80 -16.91 7.96
C SER A 140 34.12 -15.64 7.48
N LYS A 141 34.92 -14.64 7.08
CA LYS A 141 34.39 -13.37 6.53
C LYS A 141 33.67 -13.61 5.20
N ILE A 142 34.30 -14.38 4.30
CA ILE A 142 33.76 -14.62 2.95
C ILE A 142 32.50 -15.49 2.97
N LEU A 143 32.42 -16.49 3.87
CA LEU A 143 31.20 -17.26 4.04
C LEU A 143 30.10 -16.47 4.76
N GLY A 144 30.48 -15.55 5.66
CA GLY A 144 29.54 -14.56 6.20
C GLY A 144 28.94 -13.67 5.11
N LEU A 145 29.77 -13.23 4.15
CA LEU A 145 29.33 -12.46 2.99
C LEU A 145 28.36 -13.26 2.12
N LEU A 146 28.70 -14.52 1.81
CA LEU A 146 27.81 -15.40 1.05
C LEU A 146 26.47 -15.63 1.77
N GLY A 147 26.49 -15.87 3.09
CA GLY A 147 25.25 -16.01 3.87
C GLY A 147 24.39 -14.75 3.90
N MET A 148 25.02 -13.57 3.91
CA MET A 148 24.33 -12.30 3.76
C MET A 148 23.62 -12.18 2.41
N ILE A 149 24.26 -12.59 1.31
CA ILE A 149 23.65 -12.56 -0.02
C ILE A 149 22.49 -13.57 -0.09
N ILE A 150 22.71 -14.81 0.34
CA ILE A 150 21.70 -15.88 0.24
C ILE A 150 20.44 -15.53 1.06
N TYR A 151 20.61 -15.17 2.33
CA TYR A 151 19.47 -14.98 3.24
C TYR A 151 19.00 -13.52 3.31
N GLY A 152 19.94 -12.59 3.53
CA GLY A 152 19.65 -11.16 3.67
C GLY A 152 19.10 -10.54 2.38
N PHE A 153 19.56 -11.02 1.23
CA PHE A 153 19.08 -10.67 -0.10
C PHE A 153 18.47 -11.88 -0.82
N SER A 154 17.72 -12.68 -0.06
CA SER A 154 16.90 -13.78 -0.61
C SER A 154 15.94 -13.30 -1.69
N PHE A 155 15.56 -14.18 -2.62
CA PHE A 155 14.48 -13.92 -3.59
C PHE A 155 13.20 -13.43 -2.90
N TYR A 156 12.88 -14.01 -1.75
CA TYR A 156 11.77 -13.56 -0.91
C TYR A 156 11.92 -12.10 -0.45
N ASN A 157 13.07 -11.68 0.06
CA ASN A 157 13.25 -10.28 0.47
C ASN A 157 13.19 -9.33 -0.74
N ILE A 158 13.73 -9.73 -1.90
CA ILE A 158 13.68 -8.95 -3.14
C ILE A 158 12.22 -8.77 -3.61
N SER A 159 11.41 -9.84 -3.59
CA SER A 159 9.99 -9.76 -3.96
C SER A 159 9.19 -8.92 -2.98
N LYS A 160 9.37 -9.11 -1.66
CA LYS A 160 8.62 -8.35 -0.64
C LYS A 160 9.00 -6.87 -0.62
N ALA A 161 10.22 -6.50 -1.00
CA ALA A 161 10.60 -5.11 -1.23
C ALA A 161 9.79 -4.42 -2.35
N SER A 162 9.13 -5.19 -3.21
CA SER A 162 8.36 -4.67 -4.35
C SER A 162 6.89 -4.40 -4.07
N SER A 163 6.29 -4.86 -2.96
CA SER A 163 4.91 -4.49 -2.61
C SER A 163 4.52 -4.75 -1.14
N HIS A 164 5.21 -5.64 -0.42
CA HIS A 164 4.94 -5.97 0.99
C HIS A 164 6.06 -5.53 1.96
N PRO A 165 6.29 -4.22 2.16
CA PRO A 165 7.18 -3.66 3.19
C PRO A 165 6.99 -4.25 4.59
N ASN A 166 5.75 -4.62 4.94
CA ASN A 166 5.43 -5.29 6.20
C ASN A 166 6.13 -6.65 6.36
N LEU A 167 6.49 -7.31 5.27
CA LEU A 167 7.17 -8.61 5.26
C LEU A 167 8.65 -8.53 4.88
N LEU A 168 9.12 -7.33 4.53
CA LEU A 168 10.48 -7.13 4.05
C LEU A 168 11.54 -7.44 5.12
N PHE A 169 11.29 -7.06 6.38
CA PHE A 169 12.31 -7.15 7.42
C PHE A 169 12.38 -8.55 8.05
N THR A 170 13.35 -9.36 7.61
CA THR A 170 13.62 -10.72 8.08
C THR A 170 14.90 -10.82 8.92
N GLY A 171 15.71 -9.76 8.97
CA GLY A 171 16.97 -9.70 9.71
C GLY A 171 16.83 -9.91 11.22
N GLY A 172 15.64 -9.70 11.78
CA GLY A 172 15.33 -10.02 13.18
C GLY A 172 15.60 -11.50 13.52
N PHE A 173 15.25 -12.42 12.63
CA PHE A 173 15.52 -13.86 12.81
C PHE A 173 17.03 -14.15 12.83
N ALA A 174 17.78 -13.57 11.90
CA ALA A 174 19.24 -13.72 11.88
C ALA A 174 19.89 -13.17 13.16
N LEU A 175 19.43 -12.01 13.63
CA LEU A 175 19.92 -11.40 14.87
C LEU A 175 19.59 -12.26 16.10
N PHE A 176 18.40 -12.86 16.14
CA PHE A 176 18.01 -13.78 17.20
C PHE A 176 18.92 -15.01 17.26
N PHE A 177 19.15 -15.65 16.11
CA PHE A 177 20.06 -16.78 16.04
C PHE A 177 21.51 -16.41 16.37
N PHE A 178 21.93 -15.20 16.02
CA PHE A 178 23.25 -14.68 16.42
C PHE A 178 23.33 -14.53 17.94
N ALA A 179 22.29 -13.97 18.58
CA ALA A 179 22.21 -13.81 20.02
C ALA A 179 22.23 -15.17 20.75
N ILE A 180 21.40 -16.12 20.30
CA ILE A 180 21.34 -17.49 20.85
C ILE A 180 22.69 -18.20 20.68
N TYR A 181 23.29 -18.16 19.48
CA TYR A 181 24.60 -18.79 19.24
C TYR A 181 25.67 -18.20 20.17
N ARG A 182 25.66 -16.89 20.40
CA ARG A 182 26.57 -16.23 21.34
C ARG A 182 26.32 -16.68 22.79
N LEU A 183 25.07 -16.68 23.25
CA LEU A 183 24.70 -17.14 24.60
C LEU A 183 25.14 -18.58 24.87
N ILE A 184 24.97 -19.46 23.88
CA ILE A 184 25.35 -20.87 23.97
C ILE A 184 26.88 -21.01 24.10
N ASN A 185 27.67 -20.17 23.46
CA ASN A 185 29.14 -20.32 23.44
C ASN A 185 29.87 -19.57 24.55
N LEU A 186 29.20 -18.69 25.29
CA LEU A 186 29.82 -17.98 26.41
C LEU A 186 29.94 -18.87 27.66
N GLU A 187 30.95 -18.62 28.49
CA GLU A 187 31.09 -19.23 29.83
C GLU A 187 30.23 -18.51 30.86
N LYS A 188 30.22 -17.18 30.84
CA LYS A 188 29.37 -16.32 31.70
C LYS A 188 28.47 -15.46 30.83
N ILE A 189 27.17 -15.43 31.15
CA ILE A 189 26.20 -14.57 30.44
C ILE A 189 26.23 -13.20 31.10
N LYS A 190 26.31 -12.13 30.30
CA LYS A 190 26.23 -10.75 30.77
C LYS A 190 24.89 -10.16 30.36
N ILE A 191 24.47 -9.09 31.04
CA ILE A 191 23.23 -8.38 30.72
C ILE A 191 23.16 -7.92 29.25
N VAL A 192 24.29 -7.53 28.66
CA VAL A 192 24.37 -7.14 27.23
C VAL A 192 23.96 -8.28 26.29
N ASP A 193 24.18 -9.53 26.67
CA ASP A 193 23.76 -10.68 25.88
C ASP A 193 22.24 -10.87 25.94
N TYR A 194 21.61 -10.58 27.08
CA TYR A 194 20.15 -10.53 27.21
C TYR A 194 19.55 -9.35 26.47
N ILE A 195 20.19 -8.17 26.51
CA ILE A 195 19.76 -7.01 25.73
C ILE A 195 19.75 -7.38 24.25
N LEU A 196 20.84 -7.96 23.73
CA LEU A 196 20.91 -8.41 22.34
C LEU A 196 19.81 -9.43 21.99
N LEU A 197 19.57 -10.41 22.87
CA LEU A 197 18.52 -11.41 22.68
C LEU A 197 17.13 -10.77 22.61
N PHE A 198 16.75 -9.97 23.60
CA PHE A 198 15.42 -9.38 23.64
C PHE A 198 15.24 -8.26 22.61
N SER A 199 16.31 -7.54 22.24
CA SER A 199 16.27 -6.61 21.10
C SER A 199 16.00 -7.34 19.79
N SER A 200 16.52 -8.56 19.60
CA SER A 200 16.19 -9.35 18.41
C SER A 200 14.72 -9.78 18.37
N VAL A 201 14.15 -10.17 19.52
CA VAL A 201 12.72 -10.50 19.65
C VAL A 201 11.86 -9.25 19.42
N PHE A 202 12.27 -8.11 19.99
CA PHE A 202 11.67 -6.80 19.73
C PHE A 202 11.63 -6.51 18.23
N PHE A 203 12.76 -6.62 17.53
CA PHE A 203 12.86 -6.37 16.10
C PHE A 203 12.00 -7.33 15.25
N ILE A 204 11.90 -8.61 15.62
CA ILE A 204 10.96 -9.55 14.98
C ILE A 204 9.52 -9.04 15.18
N ALA A 205 9.16 -8.69 16.42
CA ALA A 205 7.81 -8.29 16.78
C ALA A 205 7.35 -6.99 16.14
N ILE A 206 8.19 -5.95 16.12
CA ILE A 206 7.85 -4.69 15.45
C ILE A 206 8.07 -4.75 13.93
N GLY A 207 8.87 -5.70 13.45
CA GLY A 207 9.05 -5.96 12.03
C GLY A 207 7.76 -6.46 11.37
N SER A 208 7.14 -7.48 11.97
CA SER A 208 5.80 -7.95 11.62
C SER A 208 5.20 -8.76 12.76
N GLY A 209 3.95 -8.47 13.13
CA GLY A 209 3.19 -9.26 14.11
C GLY A 209 3.02 -10.71 13.66
N GLN A 210 2.88 -10.94 12.36
CA GLN A 210 2.81 -12.29 11.81
C GLN A 210 4.14 -13.03 11.89
N TYR A 211 5.28 -12.35 11.69
CA TYR A 211 6.59 -12.94 11.97
C TYR A 211 6.81 -13.25 13.45
N PHE A 212 6.24 -12.47 14.36
CA PHE A 212 6.26 -12.81 15.77
C PHE A 212 5.52 -14.11 16.08
N LEU A 213 4.34 -14.31 15.49
CA LEU A 213 3.59 -15.57 15.66
C LEU A 213 4.36 -16.77 15.08
N ILE A 214 4.93 -16.62 13.88
CA ILE A 214 5.79 -17.65 13.27
C ILE A 214 7.00 -17.92 14.16
N PHE A 215 7.61 -16.88 14.73
CA PHE A 215 8.73 -17.01 15.66
C PHE A 215 8.35 -17.80 16.91
N LEU A 216 7.19 -17.56 17.52
CA LEU A 216 6.74 -18.31 18.71
C LEU A 216 6.55 -19.80 18.42
N LEU A 217 5.90 -20.13 17.29
CA LEU A 217 5.77 -21.52 16.84
C LEU A 217 7.14 -22.15 16.60
N PHE A 218 8.01 -21.43 15.90
CA PHE A 218 9.32 -21.92 15.56
C PHE A 218 10.23 -22.05 16.80
N LEU A 219 10.13 -21.18 17.79
CA LEU A 219 10.86 -21.27 19.04
C LEU A 219 10.53 -22.58 19.78
N PHE A 220 9.26 -22.98 19.77
CA PHE A 220 8.81 -24.27 20.30
C PHE A 220 9.42 -25.45 19.52
N ILE A 221 9.35 -25.43 18.19
CA ILE A 221 9.95 -26.46 17.32
C ILE A 221 11.46 -26.55 17.54
N TYR A 222 12.15 -25.41 17.58
CA TYR A 222 13.58 -25.33 17.82
C TYR A 222 13.95 -25.92 19.17
N GLY A 223 13.18 -25.63 20.22
CA GLY A 223 13.35 -26.21 21.55
C GLY A 223 13.19 -27.73 21.54
N LEU A 224 12.12 -28.25 20.92
CA LEU A 224 11.84 -29.68 20.81
C LEU A 224 12.95 -30.41 20.04
N VAL A 225 13.32 -29.92 18.86
CA VAL A 225 14.38 -30.50 18.04
C VAL A 225 15.73 -30.42 18.76
N SER A 226 16.02 -29.30 19.45
CA SER A 226 17.23 -29.17 20.28
C SER A 226 17.25 -30.13 21.46
N TYR A 227 16.10 -30.39 22.09
CA TYR A 227 15.99 -31.39 23.15
C TYR A 227 16.22 -32.81 22.61
N LEU A 228 15.58 -33.18 21.50
CA LEU A 228 15.68 -34.50 20.89
C LEU A 228 17.11 -34.84 20.48
N PHE A 229 17.79 -33.91 19.80
CA PHE A 229 19.15 -34.14 19.37
C PHE A 229 20.16 -33.82 20.48
N TYR A 230 20.06 -32.70 21.19
CA TYR A 230 21.11 -32.20 22.08
C TYR A 230 20.67 -32.04 23.54
N LYS A 231 19.93 -33.01 24.09
CA LYS A 231 19.38 -33.04 25.46
C LYS A 231 20.29 -32.47 26.55
N ASP A 232 21.52 -32.97 26.68
CA ASP A 232 22.44 -32.54 27.75
C ASP A 232 22.85 -31.08 27.59
N LEU A 233 23.15 -30.67 26.36
CA LEU A 233 23.48 -29.29 26.05
C LEU A 233 22.26 -28.39 26.31
N PHE A 234 21.07 -28.82 25.90
CA PHE A 234 19.81 -28.09 26.12
C PHE A 234 19.60 -27.79 27.61
N PHE A 235 19.62 -28.80 28.48
CA PHE A 235 19.45 -28.59 29.92
C PHE A 235 20.58 -27.79 30.55
N LYS A 236 21.83 -28.03 30.14
CA LYS A 236 22.98 -27.23 30.61
C LYS A 236 22.78 -25.74 30.31
N LYS A 237 22.22 -25.39 29.15
CA LYS A 237 21.96 -24.00 28.77
C LYS A 237 20.74 -23.41 29.48
N ILE A 238 19.67 -24.19 29.65
CA ILE A 238 18.51 -23.76 30.45
C ILE A 238 18.91 -23.47 31.90
N ASN A 239 19.69 -24.35 32.53
CA ASN A 239 20.17 -24.13 33.90
C ASN A 239 21.03 -22.86 34.00
N LYS A 240 21.87 -22.59 33.00
CA LYS A 240 22.65 -21.35 32.96
C LYS A 240 21.79 -20.09 32.89
N ILE A 241 20.66 -20.13 32.17
CA ILE A 241 19.69 -19.02 32.16
C ILE A 241 19.00 -18.92 33.52
N LYS A 242 18.66 -20.04 34.16
CA LYS A 242 18.09 -20.07 35.52
C LYS A 242 19.00 -19.39 36.54
N ASP A 243 20.31 -19.60 36.47
CA ASP A 243 21.30 -18.97 37.35
C ASP A 243 21.29 -17.42 37.26
N SER A 244 20.72 -16.87 36.19
CA SER A 244 20.59 -15.41 35.97
C SER A 244 19.16 -15.02 35.60
N LEU A 245 18.18 -15.75 36.11
CA LEU A 245 16.76 -15.61 35.78
C LEU A 245 16.25 -14.19 36.02
N PHE A 246 16.65 -13.55 37.13
CA PHE A 246 16.23 -12.17 37.42
C PHE A 246 16.70 -11.19 36.33
N SER A 247 17.97 -11.27 35.90
CA SER A 247 18.49 -10.43 34.82
C SER A 247 17.81 -10.73 33.48
N PHE A 248 17.51 -12.00 33.21
CA PHE A 248 16.77 -12.40 32.03
C PHE A 248 15.36 -11.80 32.02
N LEU A 249 14.59 -11.98 33.09
CA LEU A 249 13.21 -11.47 33.20
C LEU A 249 13.16 -9.94 33.17
N LEU A 250 14.01 -9.27 33.95
CA LEU A 250 14.05 -7.81 34.01
C LEU A 250 14.38 -7.21 32.63
N THR A 251 15.39 -7.76 31.95
CA THR A 251 15.77 -7.29 30.60
C THR A 251 14.65 -7.55 29.59
N GLY A 252 14.02 -8.73 29.68
CA GLY A 252 12.89 -9.09 28.82
C GLY A 252 11.70 -8.16 28.99
N ILE A 253 11.31 -7.88 30.24
CA ILE A 253 10.22 -6.94 30.56
C ILE A 253 10.56 -5.55 30.01
N ILE A 254 11.73 -5.00 30.34
CA ILE A 254 12.09 -3.63 29.91
C ILE A 254 12.06 -3.48 28.39
N ILE A 255 12.62 -4.45 27.65
CA ILE A 255 12.74 -4.34 26.19
C ILE A 255 11.45 -4.70 25.46
N LEU A 256 10.65 -5.63 25.97
CA LEU A 256 9.41 -6.06 25.32
C LEU A 256 8.18 -5.27 25.77
N LEU A 257 8.28 -4.45 26.83
CA LEU A 257 7.19 -3.59 27.27
C LEU A 257 6.67 -2.66 26.17
N PRO A 258 7.51 -1.99 25.35
CA PRO A 258 7.01 -1.19 24.22
C PRO A 258 6.28 -2.02 23.16
N VAL A 259 6.67 -3.29 22.94
CA VAL A 259 5.97 -4.20 22.03
C VAL A 259 4.57 -4.48 22.56
N PHE A 260 4.45 -4.76 23.86
CA PHE A 260 3.15 -4.97 24.49
C PHE A 260 2.23 -3.75 24.29
N PHE A 261 2.73 -2.54 24.51
CA PHE A 261 1.95 -1.32 24.29
C PHE A 261 1.61 -1.07 22.82
N ALA A 262 2.54 -1.35 21.89
CA ALA A 262 2.27 -1.23 20.46
C ALA A 262 1.11 -2.16 20.03
N TYR A 263 1.10 -3.40 20.51
CA TYR A 263 0.06 -4.39 20.18
C TYR A 263 -1.17 -4.36 21.10
N LEU A 264 -1.20 -3.51 22.13
CA LEU A 264 -2.34 -3.41 23.04
C LEU A 264 -3.68 -3.15 22.32
N PRO A 265 -3.76 -2.30 21.27
CA PRO A 265 -4.97 -2.11 20.48
C PRO A 265 -5.45 -3.39 19.79
N HIS A 266 -4.53 -4.19 19.24
CA HIS A 266 -4.83 -5.48 18.65
C HIS A 266 -5.36 -6.47 19.70
N ILE A 267 -4.72 -6.54 20.87
CA ILE A 267 -5.14 -7.41 21.98
C ILE A 267 -6.55 -7.01 22.44
N LYS A 268 -6.82 -5.72 22.63
CA LYS A 268 -8.15 -5.21 22.98
C LYS A 268 -9.20 -5.57 21.93
N ALA A 269 -8.87 -5.45 20.64
CA ALA A 269 -9.78 -5.82 19.57
C ALA A 269 -10.09 -7.32 19.55
N ILE A 270 -9.10 -8.18 19.84
CA ILE A 270 -9.31 -9.64 19.96
C ILE A 270 -10.22 -9.95 21.15
N ILE A 271 -9.95 -9.36 22.32
CA ILE A 271 -10.76 -9.56 23.54
C ILE A 271 -12.21 -9.10 23.33
N ASN A 272 -12.40 -7.97 22.65
CA ASN A 272 -13.73 -7.39 22.41
C ASN A 272 -14.45 -7.99 21.19
N GLY A 273 -13.85 -8.96 20.48
CA GLY A 273 -14.42 -9.55 19.27
C GLY A 273 -14.52 -8.61 18.05
N SER A 274 -13.89 -7.43 18.11
CA SER A 274 -13.88 -6.46 17.01
C SER A 274 -12.70 -6.65 16.06
N PHE A 275 -11.82 -7.62 16.34
CA PHE A 275 -10.74 -8.01 15.45
C PHE A 275 -11.29 -8.82 14.28
N ILE A 276 -11.17 -8.27 13.08
CA ILE A 276 -11.64 -8.95 11.87
C ILE A 276 -10.58 -9.92 11.39
N VAL A 277 -10.99 -11.18 11.27
CA VAL A 277 -10.20 -12.25 10.68
C VAL A 277 -10.78 -12.56 9.31
N VAL A 278 -9.96 -12.43 8.27
CA VAL A 278 -10.39 -12.71 6.90
C VAL A 278 -10.89 -14.15 6.77
N LYS A 279 -12.03 -14.35 6.11
CA LYS A 279 -12.53 -15.68 5.76
C LYS A 279 -11.67 -16.22 4.61
N ARG A 280 -10.79 -17.16 4.95
CA ARG A 280 -9.68 -17.56 4.07
C ARG A 280 -9.97 -18.68 3.09
N GLY A 281 -11.10 -19.37 3.23
CA GLY A 281 -11.46 -20.48 2.32
C GLY A 281 -11.38 -20.09 0.85
N ASP A 282 -11.69 -18.82 0.54
CA ASP A 282 -11.74 -18.30 -0.83
C ASP A 282 -10.41 -17.68 -1.29
N ILE A 283 -9.51 -17.33 -0.37
CA ILE A 283 -8.23 -16.65 -0.66
C ILE A 283 -7.06 -17.65 -0.74
N THR A 284 -7.15 -18.77 -0.02
CA THR A 284 -6.04 -19.72 0.13
C THR A 284 -5.80 -20.60 -1.09
N SER A 285 -6.78 -20.84 -1.96
CA SER A 285 -6.54 -21.63 -3.17
C SER A 285 -5.67 -20.90 -4.18
N GLU A 286 -5.87 -19.58 -4.34
CA GLU A 286 -5.19 -18.80 -5.39
C GLU A 286 -3.85 -18.22 -4.95
N LEU A 287 -3.67 -17.89 -3.66
CA LEU A 287 -2.47 -17.22 -3.15
C LEU A 287 -1.42 -18.16 -2.55
N VAL A 288 -1.76 -19.42 -2.27
CA VAL A 288 -0.79 -20.38 -1.69
C VAL A 288 0.25 -20.78 -2.75
N PRO A 289 1.56 -20.72 -2.43
CA PRO A 289 2.59 -21.24 -3.31
C PRO A 289 2.40 -22.73 -3.57
N SER A 290 2.49 -23.11 -4.83
CA SER A 290 2.62 -24.50 -5.24
C SER A 290 4.02 -25.04 -4.90
N PHE A 291 4.17 -26.35 -4.97
CA PHE A 291 5.49 -26.98 -4.82
C PHE A 291 6.51 -26.46 -5.85
N TYR A 292 6.07 -26.17 -7.09
CA TYR A 292 6.94 -25.66 -8.15
C TYR A 292 7.53 -24.30 -7.83
N ASP A 293 6.81 -23.43 -7.11
CA ASP A 293 7.24 -22.06 -6.80
C ASP A 293 8.48 -22.02 -5.88
N PHE A 294 8.78 -23.10 -5.17
CA PHE A 294 10.01 -23.22 -4.38
C PHE A 294 11.25 -23.55 -5.23
N PHE A 295 11.06 -24.14 -6.43
CA PHE A 295 12.13 -24.64 -7.30
C PHE A 295 12.23 -23.91 -8.64
N LEU A 296 11.21 -23.16 -9.05
CA LEU A 296 11.21 -22.32 -10.22
C LEU A 296 10.88 -20.88 -9.80
N PRO A 297 11.60 -19.87 -10.33
CA PRO A 297 11.36 -18.51 -9.94
C PRO A 297 10.01 -18.03 -10.50
N ASN A 298 9.20 -17.40 -9.65
CA ASN A 298 7.96 -16.77 -10.10
C ASN A 298 8.31 -15.52 -10.94
N SER A 299 7.60 -15.30 -12.05
CA SER A 299 7.81 -14.16 -12.96
C SER A 299 7.64 -12.79 -12.29
N TYR A 300 6.98 -12.74 -11.14
CA TYR A 300 6.93 -11.54 -10.29
C TYR A 300 8.32 -11.04 -9.85
N LEU A 301 9.35 -11.89 -9.75
CA LEU A 301 10.68 -11.44 -9.28
C LEU A 301 11.40 -10.45 -10.21
N ARG A 302 10.97 -10.31 -11.49
CA ARG A 302 11.59 -9.45 -12.51
C ARG A 302 13.12 -9.59 -12.59
N LEU A 303 13.60 -10.84 -12.67
CA LEU A 303 15.01 -11.18 -12.81
C LEU A 303 15.31 -11.65 -14.24
N TYR A 304 16.54 -11.48 -14.72
CA TYR A 304 16.92 -12.03 -16.02
C TYR A 304 16.66 -13.54 -16.12
N ILE A 305 16.90 -14.27 -15.02
CA ILE A 305 16.68 -15.71 -14.97
C ILE A 305 15.19 -16.09 -15.12
N THR A 306 14.27 -15.24 -14.65
CA THR A 306 12.82 -15.47 -14.78
C THR A 306 12.32 -15.36 -16.22
N GLN A 307 13.07 -14.69 -17.10
CA GLN A 307 12.74 -14.62 -18.53
C GLN A 307 13.04 -15.95 -19.24
N LEU A 308 14.02 -16.71 -18.74
CA LEU A 308 14.45 -17.98 -19.31
C LEU A 308 13.67 -19.16 -18.73
N LEU A 309 13.49 -19.15 -17.41
CA LEU A 309 12.87 -20.23 -16.65
C LEU A 309 11.95 -19.61 -15.61
N HIS A 310 10.65 -19.90 -15.67
CA HIS A 310 9.68 -19.41 -14.69
C HIS A 310 8.72 -20.50 -14.24
N SER A 311 8.16 -20.31 -13.05
CA SER A 311 7.03 -21.09 -12.58
C SER A 311 5.83 -20.92 -13.54
N PRO A 312 5.07 -21.99 -13.84
CA PRO A 312 3.88 -21.90 -14.69
C PRO A 312 2.72 -21.14 -14.02
N ASN A 313 2.83 -20.83 -12.73
CA ASN A 313 1.80 -20.10 -12.00
C ASN A 313 1.78 -18.63 -12.36
N ASN A 314 0.61 -18.01 -12.16
CA ASN A 314 0.43 -16.57 -12.35
C ASN A 314 1.49 -15.76 -11.57
N PRO A 315 1.98 -14.65 -12.17
CA PRO A 315 2.86 -13.72 -11.47
C PRO A 315 2.15 -13.21 -10.21
N SER A 316 2.68 -13.55 -9.05
CA SER A 316 2.11 -13.13 -7.77
C SER A 316 3.22 -13.01 -6.73
N ILE A 317 3.20 -11.90 -6.00
CA ILE A 317 4.11 -11.67 -4.89
C ILE A 317 4.00 -12.74 -3.80
N GLU A 318 2.84 -13.38 -3.65
CA GLU A 318 2.63 -14.41 -2.62
C GLU A 318 3.23 -15.75 -3.01
N LYS A 319 3.39 -15.98 -4.31
CA LYS A 319 4.05 -17.16 -4.88
C LYS A 319 5.54 -16.94 -5.13
N ALA A 320 6.09 -15.76 -4.85
CA ALA A 320 7.51 -15.47 -5.01
C ALA A 320 8.37 -16.07 -3.87
N VAL A 321 8.40 -17.41 -3.78
CA VAL A 321 9.03 -18.20 -2.70
C VAL A 321 10.23 -19.04 -3.15
N PHE A 322 10.79 -18.74 -4.32
CA PHE A 322 11.90 -19.47 -4.92
C PHE A 322 13.14 -19.53 -4.02
N LEU A 323 13.74 -20.72 -3.90
CA LEU A 323 14.87 -20.99 -3.00
C LEU A 323 16.25 -20.74 -3.61
N GLY A 324 16.36 -20.60 -4.94
CA GLY A 324 17.65 -20.57 -5.62
C GLY A 324 18.22 -21.97 -5.88
N TRP A 325 18.79 -22.18 -7.08
CA TRP A 325 19.28 -23.51 -7.45
C TRP A 325 20.62 -23.80 -6.78
N ILE A 326 21.50 -22.80 -6.72
CA ILE A 326 22.81 -22.94 -6.06
C ILE A 326 22.63 -23.26 -4.58
N GLU A 327 21.71 -22.57 -3.91
CA GLU A 327 21.32 -22.76 -2.53
C GLU A 327 20.88 -24.19 -2.26
N LEU A 328 19.96 -24.70 -3.09
CA LEU A 328 19.47 -26.08 -3.01
C LEU A 328 20.60 -27.09 -3.20
N VAL A 329 21.48 -26.89 -4.18
CA VAL A 329 22.64 -27.76 -4.43
C VAL A 329 23.59 -27.75 -3.23
N LEU A 330 23.94 -26.58 -2.70
CA LEU A 330 24.80 -26.47 -1.51
C LEU A 330 24.19 -27.14 -0.28
N PHE A 331 22.88 -27.00 -0.10
CA PHE A 331 22.16 -27.64 1.00
C PHE A 331 22.07 -29.16 0.84
N ALA A 332 21.87 -29.68 -0.38
CA ALA A 332 21.95 -31.12 -0.65
C ALA A 332 23.35 -31.66 -0.37
N LEU A 333 24.39 -30.94 -0.80
CA LEU A 333 25.79 -31.30 -0.58
C LEU A 333 26.20 -31.30 0.90
N PHE A 334 25.49 -30.54 1.75
CA PHE A 334 25.67 -30.60 3.19
C PHE A 334 25.36 -32.00 3.77
N PHE A 335 24.42 -32.75 3.21
CA PHE A 335 24.10 -34.08 3.72
C PHE A 335 25.17 -35.13 3.39
N VAL A 336 25.98 -34.92 2.34
CA VAL A 336 27.13 -35.78 2.01
C VAL A 336 28.44 -35.32 2.65
N SER A 337 28.43 -34.18 3.35
CA SER A 337 29.62 -33.61 4.00
C SER A 337 30.16 -34.45 5.18
N LYS A 338 31.33 -34.08 5.71
CA LYS A 338 31.98 -34.75 6.85
C LYS A 338 31.36 -34.46 8.23
N TYR A 339 30.28 -33.67 8.31
CA TYR A 339 29.64 -33.38 9.60
C TYR A 339 28.99 -34.63 10.20
N ALA A 340 28.87 -34.66 11.54
CA ALA A 340 28.21 -35.75 12.24
C ALA A 340 26.75 -35.91 11.76
N LYS A 341 26.30 -37.16 11.58
CA LYS A 341 24.91 -37.50 11.19
C LYS A 341 23.88 -36.75 12.04
N LYS A 342 24.15 -36.66 13.35
CA LYS A 342 23.35 -35.93 14.33
C LYS A 342 23.14 -34.45 13.97
N THR A 343 24.19 -33.74 13.55
CA THR A 343 24.10 -32.34 13.13
C THR A 343 23.33 -32.18 11.82
N LYS A 344 23.53 -33.10 10.88
CA LYS A 344 22.79 -33.12 9.61
C LYS A 344 21.29 -33.30 9.84
N LEU A 345 20.91 -34.27 10.68
CA LEU A 345 19.51 -34.51 11.05
C LEU A 345 18.92 -33.31 11.79
N PHE A 346 19.65 -32.72 12.74
CA PHE A 346 19.19 -31.52 13.44
C PHE A 346 18.86 -30.36 12.50
N ILE A 347 19.77 -30.00 11.59
CA ILE A 347 19.56 -28.93 10.61
C ILE A 347 18.46 -29.33 9.61
N GLY A 348 18.47 -30.59 9.15
CA GLY A 348 17.44 -31.12 8.25
C GLY A 348 16.04 -31.05 8.85
N SER A 349 15.87 -31.36 10.13
CA SER A 349 14.57 -31.24 10.82
C SER A 349 14.11 -29.78 10.95
N LEU A 350 15.02 -28.86 11.26
CA LEU A 350 14.70 -27.42 11.35
C LEU A 350 14.39 -26.78 10.00
N PHE A 351 14.87 -27.37 8.90
CA PHE A 351 14.46 -27.01 7.54
C PHE A 351 13.11 -27.65 7.17
N LEU A 352 12.98 -28.97 7.37
CA LEU A 352 11.86 -29.76 6.84
C LEU A 352 10.53 -29.43 7.53
N ILE A 353 10.51 -29.24 8.85
CA ILE A 353 9.24 -28.99 9.57
C ILE A 353 8.58 -27.68 9.11
N PRO A 354 9.28 -26.52 9.08
CA PRO A 354 8.67 -25.28 8.58
C PRO A 354 8.40 -25.33 7.06
N PHE A 355 9.20 -26.04 6.27
CA PHE A 355 8.92 -26.27 4.85
C PHE A 355 7.60 -27.02 4.64
N ILE A 356 7.38 -28.09 5.40
CA ILE A 356 6.12 -28.83 5.43
C ILE A 356 4.95 -27.91 5.81
N PHE A 357 5.12 -27.03 6.80
CA PHE A 357 4.11 -26.04 7.18
C PHE A 357 3.85 -24.96 6.12
N SER A 358 4.81 -24.68 5.25
CA SER A 358 4.60 -23.78 4.11
C SER A 358 3.83 -24.42 2.96
N SER A 359 3.68 -25.75 2.97
CA SER A 359 2.93 -26.51 1.96
C SER A 359 1.44 -26.68 2.34
N PHE A 360 0.60 -27.01 1.36
CA PHE A 360 -0.87 -26.94 1.44
C PHE A 360 -1.50 -27.70 2.63
N LEU A 361 -1.05 -28.93 2.92
CA LEU A 361 -1.74 -29.84 3.86
C LEU A 361 -1.67 -29.44 5.34
N PRO A 362 -0.52 -29.06 5.93
CA PRO A 362 -0.46 -28.71 7.35
C PRO A 362 -0.89 -27.27 7.64
N HIS A 363 -0.78 -26.38 6.65
CA HIS A 363 -1.21 -25.00 6.85
C HIS A 363 -2.71 -24.89 7.02
N THR A 364 -3.51 -25.66 6.27
CA THR A 364 -4.97 -25.66 6.44
C THR A 364 -5.34 -25.96 7.90
N PHE A 365 -4.67 -26.92 8.54
CA PHE A 365 -4.82 -27.19 9.97
C PHE A 365 -4.33 -26.04 10.86
N LEU A 366 -3.11 -25.55 10.68
CA LEU A 366 -2.57 -24.45 11.50
C LEU A 366 -3.39 -23.17 11.39
N SER A 367 -3.90 -22.86 10.20
CA SER A 367 -4.73 -21.69 9.94
C SER A 367 -6.10 -21.74 10.63
N GLN A 368 -6.50 -22.89 11.18
CA GLN A 368 -7.71 -23.01 12.01
C GLN A 368 -7.42 -22.76 13.49
N LEU A 369 -6.17 -22.87 13.93
CA LEU A 369 -5.78 -22.72 15.33
C LEU A 369 -5.42 -21.27 15.67
N PHE A 370 -5.98 -20.73 16.75
CA PHE A 370 -5.53 -19.45 17.31
C PHE A 370 -4.16 -19.63 18.01
N PRO A 371 -3.21 -18.69 17.87
CA PRO A 371 -3.26 -17.43 17.12
C PRO A 371 -2.83 -17.54 15.63
N PHE A 372 -2.48 -18.73 15.14
CA PHE A 372 -1.94 -18.95 13.79
C PHE A 372 -2.93 -18.67 12.66
N LYS A 373 -4.24 -18.72 12.95
CA LYS A 373 -5.30 -18.20 12.07
C LYS A 373 -5.08 -16.73 11.65
N LEU A 374 -4.23 -15.98 12.34
CA LEU A 374 -3.89 -14.60 11.99
C LEU A 374 -2.78 -14.47 10.92
N ILE A 375 -2.05 -15.55 10.57
CA ILE A 375 -0.95 -15.52 9.58
C ILE A 375 -1.51 -15.69 8.16
N ALA A 376 -1.58 -14.61 7.36
CA ALA A 376 -2.29 -14.55 6.08
C ALA A 376 -1.77 -15.53 5.02
N GLU A 377 -0.46 -15.54 4.77
CA GLU A 377 0.13 -16.41 3.74
C GLU A 377 1.10 -17.44 4.31
N THR A 378 1.10 -18.64 3.69
CA THR A 378 2.05 -19.71 3.95
C THR A 378 3.48 -19.37 3.52
N GLY A 379 3.64 -18.54 2.50
CA GLY A 379 4.96 -18.15 2.00
C GLY A 379 5.85 -17.52 3.07
N ARG A 380 5.26 -16.99 4.15
CA ARG A 380 5.97 -16.33 5.26
C ARG A 380 6.85 -17.29 6.07
N TYR A 381 6.53 -18.58 6.11
CA TYR A 381 7.36 -19.60 6.77
C TYR A 381 8.71 -19.81 6.08
N LEU A 382 8.85 -19.38 4.83
CA LEU A 382 10.10 -19.38 4.06
C LEU A 382 11.26 -18.74 4.83
N THR A 383 10.97 -17.64 5.53
CA THR A 383 11.96 -16.90 6.31
C THR A 383 12.71 -17.77 7.34
N ILE A 384 12.08 -18.82 7.86
CA ILE A 384 12.66 -19.73 8.84
C ILE A 384 13.46 -20.83 8.16
N PHE A 385 12.85 -21.60 7.26
CA PHE A 385 13.58 -22.75 6.70
C PHE A 385 14.68 -22.29 5.74
N TYR A 386 14.54 -21.13 5.08
CA TYR A 386 15.60 -20.59 4.24
C TYR A 386 16.84 -20.18 5.06
N LEU A 387 16.66 -19.81 6.33
CA LEU A 387 17.77 -19.60 7.27
C LEU A 387 18.58 -20.90 7.45
N PHE A 388 17.90 -22.03 7.69
CA PHE A 388 18.55 -23.32 7.91
C PHE A 388 19.14 -23.92 6.63
N LEU A 389 18.48 -23.69 5.50
CA LEU A 389 19.04 -23.97 4.18
C LEU A 389 20.40 -23.27 4.05
N THR A 390 20.45 -21.97 4.35
CA THR A 390 21.67 -21.16 4.30
C THR A 390 22.74 -21.70 5.26
N ILE A 391 22.38 -22.00 6.51
CA ILE A 391 23.31 -22.58 7.49
C ILE A 391 23.92 -23.88 6.95
N GLY A 392 23.11 -24.80 6.43
CA GLY A 392 23.58 -26.07 5.87
C GLY A 392 24.56 -25.86 4.70
N GLY A 393 24.18 -25.05 3.70
CA GLY A 393 25.02 -24.76 2.54
C GLY A 393 26.37 -24.12 2.91
N LEU A 394 26.38 -23.20 3.87
CA LEU A 394 27.62 -22.58 4.35
C LEU A 394 28.49 -23.54 5.16
N LEU A 395 27.89 -24.43 5.96
CA LEU A 395 28.63 -25.47 6.66
C LEU A 395 29.27 -26.44 5.66
N TYR A 396 28.56 -26.85 4.59
CA TYR A 396 29.16 -27.64 3.52
C TYR A 396 30.44 -26.98 2.98
N LEU A 397 30.37 -25.73 2.54
CA LEU A 397 31.53 -24.99 2.05
C LEU A 397 32.63 -24.86 3.11
N LYS A 398 32.26 -24.67 4.38
CA LYS A 398 33.22 -24.66 5.50
C LYS A 398 33.97 -25.99 5.64
N SER A 399 33.34 -27.13 5.37
CA SER A 399 33.96 -28.46 5.50
C SER A 399 35.00 -28.79 4.43
N ILE A 400 35.00 -28.06 3.30
CA ILE A 400 35.97 -28.26 2.23
C ILE A 400 37.35 -27.80 2.71
N ASN A 401 38.30 -28.73 2.76
CA ASN A 401 39.70 -28.48 3.12
C ASN A 401 40.56 -28.53 1.85
N SER A 402 40.55 -27.44 1.07
CA SER A 402 41.32 -27.32 -0.16
C SER A 402 41.86 -25.90 -0.29
N LYS A 403 43.05 -25.76 -0.89
CA LYS A 403 43.59 -24.46 -1.31
C LYS A 403 42.65 -23.76 -2.30
N ALA A 404 41.91 -24.53 -3.10
CA ALA A 404 40.91 -24.02 -4.05
C ALA A 404 39.59 -23.57 -3.41
N LYS A 405 39.40 -23.76 -2.09
CA LYS A 405 38.16 -23.39 -1.38
C LYS A 405 37.80 -21.92 -1.57
N TYR A 406 38.79 -21.02 -1.48
CA TYR A 406 38.53 -19.59 -1.61
C TYR A 406 38.01 -19.26 -3.02
N ALA A 407 38.65 -19.80 -4.05
CA ALA A 407 38.20 -19.66 -5.44
C ALA A 407 36.78 -20.23 -5.64
N LEU A 408 36.51 -21.42 -5.11
CA LEU A 408 35.17 -22.02 -5.16
C LEU A 408 34.11 -21.13 -4.50
N VAL A 409 34.39 -20.58 -3.31
CA VAL A 409 33.44 -19.68 -2.62
C VAL A 409 33.22 -18.40 -3.40
N VAL A 410 34.26 -17.84 -4.02
CA VAL A 410 34.12 -16.66 -4.89
C VAL A 410 33.26 -16.98 -6.12
N ILE A 411 33.49 -18.13 -6.77
CA ILE A 411 32.67 -18.60 -7.89
C ILE A 411 31.20 -18.77 -7.47
N VAL A 412 30.95 -19.38 -6.30
CA VAL A 412 29.60 -19.51 -5.75
C VAL A 412 28.97 -18.13 -5.50
N ILE A 413 29.70 -17.18 -4.92
CA ILE A 413 29.20 -15.80 -4.73
C ILE A 413 28.80 -15.17 -6.06
N ILE A 414 29.64 -15.31 -7.10
CA ILE A 414 29.35 -14.78 -8.43
C ILE A 414 28.06 -15.40 -8.96
N PHE A 415 27.92 -16.72 -8.92
CA PHE A 415 26.70 -17.38 -9.41
C PHE A 415 25.45 -17.00 -8.62
N VAL A 416 25.53 -16.90 -7.28
CA VAL A 416 24.41 -16.48 -6.43
C VAL A 416 23.98 -15.04 -6.75
N ILE A 417 24.93 -14.15 -7.04
CA ILE A 417 24.63 -12.79 -7.51
C ILE A 417 24.01 -12.83 -8.91
N LEU A 418 24.55 -13.63 -9.83
CA LEU A 418 24.04 -13.77 -11.21
C LEU A 418 22.59 -14.26 -11.24
N GLU A 419 22.19 -15.19 -10.36
CA GLU A 419 20.80 -15.64 -10.25
C GLU A 419 19.83 -14.53 -9.80
N ARG A 420 20.34 -13.47 -9.15
CA ARG A 420 19.57 -12.37 -8.57
C ARG A 420 19.69 -11.06 -9.33
N VAL A 421 20.31 -11.06 -10.52
CA VAL A 421 20.44 -9.82 -11.29
C VAL A 421 19.05 -9.35 -11.71
N PRO A 422 18.61 -8.16 -11.28
CA PRO A 422 17.31 -7.65 -11.64
C PRO A 422 17.29 -7.31 -13.14
N SER A 423 16.28 -7.80 -13.86
CA SER A 423 15.95 -7.26 -15.19
C SER A 423 15.15 -5.96 -15.07
N GLY A 424 14.59 -5.70 -13.89
CA GLY A 424 13.94 -4.45 -13.50
C GLY A 424 13.50 -4.52 -12.05
N PHE A 425 12.94 -3.43 -11.56
CA PHE A 425 12.31 -3.37 -10.23
C PHE A 425 10.96 -2.68 -10.35
N TYR A 426 10.04 -2.97 -9.44
CA TYR A 426 8.73 -2.31 -9.46
C TYR A 426 8.87 -0.86 -9.00
N LEU A 427 8.35 0.04 -9.82
CA LEU A 427 8.28 1.47 -9.59
C LEU A 427 6.87 1.92 -9.93
N SER A 428 6.22 2.60 -9.00
CA SER A 428 4.88 3.16 -9.20
C SER A 428 4.91 4.68 -9.14
N ASP A 429 3.99 5.34 -9.84
CA ASP A 429 3.94 6.79 -9.92
C ASP A 429 3.71 7.42 -8.54
N THR A 430 4.28 8.60 -8.31
CA THR A 430 4.06 9.29 -7.03
C THR A 430 2.67 9.87 -6.93
N LEU A 431 2.02 10.21 -8.05
CA LEU A 431 0.80 11.01 -8.14
C LEU A 431 0.92 12.41 -7.48
N LYS A 432 2.10 12.81 -6.99
CA LYS A 432 2.28 14.06 -6.23
C LYS A 432 2.08 15.33 -7.06
N ASN A 433 2.45 15.26 -8.34
CA ASN A 433 2.51 16.41 -9.25
C ASN A 433 1.24 16.55 -10.10
N GLU A 434 0.17 15.85 -9.76
CA GLU A 434 -1.11 16.02 -10.45
C GLU A 434 -1.67 17.40 -10.12
N ALA A 435 -2.06 18.16 -11.14
CA ALA A 435 -2.40 19.57 -10.98
C ALA A 435 -3.58 19.80 -10.03
N PHE A 436 -4.54 18.87 -9.97
CA PHE A 436 -5.68 18.94 -9.04
C PHE A 436 -5.25 18.90 -7.55
N ILE A 437 -4.13 18.27 -7.21
CA ILE A 437 -3.67 18.16 -5.81
C ILE A 437 -3.37 19.53 -5.23
N ASP A 438 -2.67 20.38 -5.98
CA ASP A 438 -2.34 21.73 -5.54
C ASP A 438 -3.59 22.59 -5.37
N VAL A 439 -4.62 22.35 -6.18
CA VAL A 439 -5.93 23.01 -6.05
C VAL A 439 -6.61 22.56 -4.77
N VAL A 440 -6.75 21.25 -4.54
CA VAL A 440 -7.40 20.68 -3.35
C VAL A 440 -6.71 21.12 -2.06
N LYS A 441 -5.37 21.11 -2.04
CA LYS A 441 -4.57 21.53 -0.89
C LYS A 441 -4.86 22.97 -0.45
N LYS A 442 -5.11 23.87 -1.41
CA LYS A 442 -5.42 25.29 -1.17
C LYS A 442 -6.86 25.55 -0.73
N LYS A 443 -7.78 24.59 -0.89
CA LYS A 443 -9.20 24.78 -0.53
C LYS A 443 -9.43 24.72 0.97
N GLU A 444 -10.28 25.60 1.47
CA GLU A 444 -10.75 25.57 2.85
C GLU A 444 -11.83 24.52 3.00
N THR A 445 -11.42 23.36 3.54
CA THR A 445 -12.28 22.21 3.75
C THR A 445 -11.73 21.35 4.88
N LYS A 446 -12.61 20.74 5.69
CA LYS A 446 -12.20 19.84 6.78
C LYS A 446 -11.76 18.48 6.26
N ALA A 447 -12.40 18.01 5.20
CA ALA A 447 -12.07 16.75 4.53
C ALA A 447 -12.46 16.80 3.06
N VAL A 448 -11.92 15.88 2.27
CA VAL A 448 -12.16 15.77 0.83
C VAL A 448 -13.00 14.53 0.54
N LEU A 449 -14.01 14.68 -0.31
CA LEU A 449 -14.75 13.55 -0.87
C LEU A 449 -14.18 13.20 -2.24
N ASP A 450 -13.44 12.10 -2.31
CA ASP A 450 -12.96 11.53 -3.57
C ASP A 450 -14.03 10.58 -4.16
N ILE A 451 -14.39 10.77 -5.42
CA ILE A 451 -15.41 10.00 -6.16
C ILE A 451 -14.75 9.36 -7.40
N PRO A 452 -14.97 8.07 -7.70
CA PRO A 452 -15.83 7.14 -6.98
C PRO A 452 -15.29 6.80 -5.59
N ILE A 453 -16.19 6.53 -4.65
CA ILE A 453 -15.81 6.12 -3.31
C ILE A 453 -15.17 4.73 -3.39
N ASN A 454 -13.88 4.67 -3.08
CA ASN A 454 -13.12 3.44 -3.15
C ASN A 454 -12.63 3.00 -1.77
N LEU A 455 -13.12 1.83 -1.34
CA LEU A 455 -12.79 1.26 -0.04
C LEU A 455 -11.70 0.20 -0.10
N TYR A 456 -11.28 -0.18 -1.31
CA TYR A 456 -10.45 -1.35 -1.59
C TYR A 456 -9.23 -1.05 -2.47
N ASN A 457 -8.97 0.22 -2.76
CA ASN A 457 -7.86 0.65 -3.60
C ASN A 457 -6.94 1.59 -2.82
N ALA A 458 -5.82 1.02 -2.38
CA ALA A 458 -4.74 1.71 -1.67
C ALA A 458 -4.21 2.97 -2.38
N ARG A 459 -4.39 3.06 -3.71
CA ARG A 459 -3.91 4.21 -4.50
C ARG A 459 -4.50 5.54 -4.03
N TYR A 460 -5.76 5.58 -3.58
CA TYR A 460 -6.37 6.84 -3.13
C TYR A 460 -5.90 7.27 -1.74
N ASP A 461 -5.36 6.35 -0.94
CA ASP A 461 -4.90 6.66 0.42
C ASP A 461 -3.79 7.71 0.41
N ILE A 462 -2.93 7.69 -0.62
CA ILE A 462 -1.81 8.61 -0.74
C ILE A 462 -2.26 10.07 -0.94
N PHE A 463 -3.46 10.28 -1.50
CA PHE A 463 -3.98 11.62 -1.72
C PHE A 463 -4.23 12.35 -0.41
N SER A 464 -4.65 11.67 0.66
CA SER A 464 -4.79 12.30 1.99
C SER A 464 -3.51 13.01 2.45
N ILE A 465 -2.35 12.40 2.17
CA ILE A 465 -1.04 12.95 2.50
C ILE A 465 -0.67 14.14 1.63
N TYR A 466 -0.99 14.08 0.33
CA TYR A 466 -0.66 15.18 -0.59
C TYR A 466 -1.58 16.38 -0.48
N TYR A 467 -2.89 16.13 -0.32
CA TYR A 467 -3.86 17.15 0.07
C TYR A 467 -3.49 17.75 1.43
N ASN A 468 -2.81 16.98 2.29
CA ASN A 468 -2.61 17.26 3.71
C ASN A 468 -3.96 17.51 4.41
N LYS A 469 -4.94 16.66 4.08
CA LYS A 469 -6.32 16.76 4.52
C LYS A 469 -6.89 15.35 4.72
N PRO A 470 -7.80 15.17 5.69
CA PRO A 470 -8.60 13.97 5.77
C PRO A 470 -9.38 13.68 4.48
N ILE A 471 -9.58 12.40 4.18
CA ILE A 471 -10.45 11.93 3.10
C ILE A 471 -11.60 11.09 3.66
N VAL A 472 -12.75 11.14 3.00
CA VAL A 472 -13.92 10.31 3.34
C VAL A 472 -13.63 8.82 3.06
N ASN A 473 -12.79 8.55 2.07
CA ASN A 473 -12.40 7.20 1.67
C ASN A 473 -11.27 6.64 2.56
N GLY A 474 -10.68 5.52 2.14
CA GLY A 474 -9.44 5.00 2.71
C GLY A 474 -9.43 3.49 2.81
N TYR A 475 -8.49 2.85 2.14
CA TYR A 475 -8.22 1.43 2.31
C TYR A 475 -7.27 1.22 3.48
N PHE A 476 -7.56 0.24 4.34
CA PHE A 476 -6.60 -0.20 5.33
C PHE A 476 -6.73 -1.69 5.55
N HIS A 477 -5.70 -2.27 6.15
CA HIS A 477 -5.64 -3.70 6.38
C HIS A 477 -6.87 -4.14 7.18
N TRP A 478 -7.45 -5.27 6.78
CA TRP A 478 -8.76 -5.77 7.24
C TRP A 478 -8.96 -5.79 8.76
N VAL A 479 -7.87 -5.89 9.54
CA VAL A 479 -7.87 -5.94 11.01
C VAL A 479 -8.53 -4.71 11.64
N ALA A 480 -8.44 -3.55 10.98
CA ALA A 480 -9.09 -2.32 11.42
C ALA A 480 -10.37 -2.00 10.65
N ASP A 481 -10.65 -2.68 9.52
CA ASP A 481 -11.71 -2.33 8.55
C ASP A 481 -13.10 -2.83 8.97
N GLY A 482 -13.54 -2.40 10.16
CA GLY A 482 -14.80 -2.78 10.77
C GLY A 482 -16.03 -2.07 10.23
N ILE A 483 -17.20 -2.61 10.58
CA ILE A 483 -18.51 -2.01 10.26
C ILE A 483 -18.57 -0.58 10.80
N LYS A 484 -18.00 -0.35 11.99
CA LYS A 484 -17.95 0.97 12.62
C LYS A 484 -17.20 1.96 11.73
N GLU A 485 -16.02 1.60 11.25
CA GLU A 485 -15.16 2.46 10.43
C GLU A 485 -15.78 2.73 9.04
N LYS A 486 -16.61 1.82 8.55
CA LYS A 486 -17.38 1.97 7.30
C LYS A 486 -18.72 2.67 7.46
N VAL A 487 -19.16 2.95 8.69
CA VAL A 487 -20.55 3.35 8.98
C VAL A 487 -20.97 4.58 8.18
N PHE A 488 -20.09 5.58 8.09
CA PHE A 488 -20.36 6.83 7.40
C PHE A 488 -20.55 6.65 5.90
N VAL A 489 -19.89 5.67 5.28
CA VAL A 489 -20.01 5.40 3.86
C VAL A 489 -21.10 4.37 3.56
N THR A 490 -21.10 3.25 4.28
CA THR A 490 -21.89 2.05 3.92
C THR A 490 -23.28 2.01 4.53
N GLN A 491 -23.47 2.56 5.73
CA GLN A 491 -24.80 2.63 6.37
C GLN A 491 -25.53 3.93 6.05
N ASN A 492 -24.78 4.95 5.61
CA ASN A 492 -25.38 6.14 5.04
C ASN A 492 -25.74 5.85 3.59
N SER A 493 -27.04 5.68 3.33
CA SER A 493 -27.56 5.50 1.98
C SER A 493 -27.13 6.62 1.02
N LEU A 494 -26.77 7.80 1.52
CA LEU A 494 -26.37 8.93 0.69
C LEU A 494 -25.00 8.73 0.05
N LEU A 495 -24.01 8.24 0.80
CA LEU A 495 -22.63 8.06 0.35
C LEU A 495 -22.43 6.72 -0.37
N ASN A 496 -23.08 5.65 0.09
CA ASN A 496 -22.93 4.31 -0.52
C ASN A 496 -23.31 4.30 -2.01
N ARG A 497 -24.21 5.21 -2.41
CA ARG A 497 -24.62 5.48 -3.80
C ARG A 497 -23.47 5.89 -4.74
N TYR A 498 -22.34 6.35 -4.20
CA TYR A 498 -21.15 6.76 -4.96
C TYR A 498 -20.05 5.68 -4.98
N VAL A 499 -20.35 4.47 -4.50
CA VAL A 499 -19.52 3.28 -4.70
C VAL A 499 -19.92 2.64 -6.02
N CYS A 500 -18.95 2.29 -6.86
CA CYS A 500 -19.24 1.58 -8.11
C CYS A 500 -19.80 0.19 -7.83
N SER A 501 -20.97 -0.11 -8.39
CA SER A 501 -21.66 -1.38 -8.20
C SER A 501 -22.44 -1.74 -9.46
N GLY A 502 -22.31 -3.00 -9.90
CA GLY A 502 -23.10 -3.56 -11.00
C GLY A 502 -24.53 -3.91 -10.60
N ASP A 503 -24.78 -4.11 -9.31
CA ASP A 503 -26.08 -4.51 -8.76
C ASP A 503 -26.89 -3.30 -8.26
N ASP A 504 -26.57 -2.10 -8.74
CA ASP A 504 -27.22 -0.88 -8.29
C ASP A 504 -28.62 -0.71 -8.93
N PRO A 505 -29.70 -0.46 -8.15
CA PRO A 505 -31.06 -0.28 -8.68
C PRO A 505 -31.21 0.84 -9.71
N ILE A 506 -30.28 1.79 -9.78
CA ILE A 506 -30.34 2.84 -10.80
C ILE A 506 -30.08 2.27 -12.21
N LEU A 507 -29.40 1.12 -12.28
CA LEU A 507 -29.10 0.45 -13.53
C LEU A 507 -30.27 -0.40 -14.04
N SER A 508 -31.21 -0.80 -13.18
CA SER A 508 -32.44 -1.51 -13.58
C SER A 508 -33.55 -0.56 -14.05
N GLY A 509 -33.37 0.77 -13.95
CA GLY A 509 -34.38 1.76 -14.31
C GLY A 509 -35.54 1.84 -13.30
N GLU A 510 -35.40 1.23 -12.12
CA GLU A 510 -36.44 1.11 -11.09
C GLU A 510 -36.53 2.34 -10.17
N LEU A 511 -35.75 3.39 -10.41
CA LEU A 511 -35.58 4.49 -9.46
C LEU A 511 -36.47 5.71 -9.77
N ASP A 512 -37.10 6.22 -8.71
CA ASP A 512 -37.86 7.47 -8.71
C ASP A 512 -36.91 8.69 -8.69
N LEU A 513 -36.95 9.50 -9.76
CA LEU A 513 -36.14 10.71 -9.87
C LEU A 513 -36.44 11.74 -8.78
N GLN A 514 -37.69 11.81 -8.29
CA GLN A 514 -38.02 12.72 -7.19
C GLN A 514 -37.32 12.29 -5.91
N GLN A 515 -37.24 10.98 -5.67
CA GLN A 515 -36.50 10.43 -4.55
C GLN A 515 -35.00 10.73 -4.65
N GLU A 516 -34.38 10.56 -5.83
CA GLU A 516 -32.95 10.89 -5.99
C GLU A 516 -32.66 12.38 -5.73
N ARG A 517 -33.52 13.29 -6.21
CA ARG A 517 -33.38 14.73 -5.91
C ARG A 517 -33.44 15.04 -4.42
N LEU A 518 -34.34 14.38 -3.68
CA LEU A 518 -34.41 14.52 -2.22
C LEU A 518 -33.13 14.01 -1.55
N LEU A 519 -32.61 12.87 -2.00
CA LEU A 519 -31.35 12.32 -1.50
C LEU A 519 -30.15 13.21 -1.84
N ASP A 520 -30.16 13.93 -2.95
CA ASP A 520 -29.08 14.86 -3.31
C ASP A 520 -29.08 16.10 -2.41
N ILE A 521 -30.26 16.63 -2.07
CA ILE A 521 -30.39 17.69 -1.06
C ILE A 521 -29.86 17.23 0.29
N GLN A 522 -30.22 16.00 0.71
CA GLN A 522 -29.72 15.41 1.95
C GLN A 522 -28.20 15.19 1.90
N MET A 523 -27.67 14.79 0.75
CA MET A 523 -26.23 14.63 0.53
C MET A 523 -25.49 15.95 0.69
N ILE A 524 -25.99 17.04 0.10
CA ILE A 524 -25.43 18.38 0.28
C ILE A 524 -25.45 18.81 1.75
N SER A 525 -26.56 18.56 2.47
CA SER A 525 -26.65 18.85 3.91
C SER A 525 -25.59 18.07 4.68
N LEU A 526 -25.47 16.76 4.42
CA LEU A 526 -24.49 15.87 5.05
C LEU A 526 -23.07 16.37 4.83
N LEU A 527 -22.72 16.79 3.62
CA LEU A 527 -21.41 17.33 3.29
C LEU A 527 -21.13 18.63 4.08
N LYS A 528 -22.09 19.57 4.10
CA LYS A 528 -21.97 20.83 4.85
C LYS A 528 -21.83 20.60 6.36
N GLU A 529 -22.68 19.74 6.94
CA GLU A 529 -22.67 19.40 8.37
C GLU A 529 -21.32 18.82 8.82
N ASN A 530 -20.66 18.06 7.95
CA ASN A 530 -19.34 17.48 8.23
C ASN A 530 -18.18 18.38 7.82
N GLY A 531 -18.45 19.56 7.25
CA GLY A 531 -17.43 20.50 6.75
C GLY A 531 -16.66 19.97 5.54
N ILE A 532 -17.29 19.10 4.75
CA ILE A 532 -16.78 18.59 3.48
C ILE A 532 -17.29 19.54 2.39
N SER A 533 -16.41 20.42 1.95
CA SER A 533 -16.70 21.45 0.94
C SER A 533 -15.90 21.24 -0.34
N THR A 534 -15.04 20.22 -0.43
CA THR A 534 -14.28 19.89 -1.63
C THR A 534 -14.59 18.48 -2.08
N VAL A 535 -15.01 18.34 -3.34
CA VAL A 535 -15.28 17.07 -4.00
C VAL A 535 -14.31 16.91 -5.16
N VAL A 536 -13.66 15.76 -5.25
CA VAL A 536 -12.73 15.42 -6.33
C VAL A 536 -13.29 14.23 -7.08
N ILE A 537 -13.57 14.41 -8.36
CA ILE A 537 -14.00 13.34 -9.24
C ILE A 537 -12.76 12.85 -9.99
N HIS A 538 -12.33 11.64 -9.70
CA HIS A 538 -11.20 11.00 -10.37
C HIS A 538 -11.71 10.40 -11.68
N LYS A 539 -11.14 10.84 -12.81
CA LYS A 539 -11.46 10.40 -14.17
C LYS A 539 -10.59 9.22 -14.63
N ASP A 540 -10.08 8.42 -13.68
CA ASP A 540 -9.28 7.25 -14.00
C ASP A 540 -10.11 6.13 -14.67
N ASP A 541 -9.45 5.09 -15.18
CA ASP A 541 -10.06 3.99 -15.94
C ASP A 541 -11.29 3.36 -15.26
N LYS A 542 -11.37 3.43 -13.92
CA LYS A 542 -12.51 2.90 -13.19
C LYS A 542 -13.74 3.80 -13.34
N PHE A 543 -13.58 5.12 -13.30
CA PHE A 543 -14.71 6.05 -13.35
C PHE A 543 -15.55 5.90 -14.62
N PHE A 544 -14.93 5.61 -15.77
CA PHE A 544 -15.64 5.36 -17.03
C PHE A 544 -16.02 3.89 -17.25
N HIS A 545 -15.57 2.97 -16.39
CA HIS A 545 -15.95 1.56 -16.46
C HIS A 545 -17.48 1.39 -16.30
N PRO A 546 -18.12 0.42 -16.99
CA PRO A 546 -19.57 0.20 -16.89
C PRO A 546 -20.09 0.02 -15.45
N ILE A 547 -19.28 -0.61 -14.59
CA ILE A 547 -19.62 -0.82 -13.16
C ILE A 547 -19.78 0.49 -12.35
N CYS A 548 -19.25 1.61 -12.86
CA CYS A 548 -19.36 2.92 -12.23
C CYS A 548 -20.44 3.81 -12.88
N ARG A 549 -21.28 3.26 -13.77
CA ARG A 549 -22.37 4.01 -14.41
C ARG A 549 -23.33 4.60 -13.39
N ASN A 550 -23.62 3.88 -12.30
CA ASN A 550 -24.46 4.36 -11.20
C ASN A 550 -23.90 5.65 -10.56
N VAL A 551 -22.59 5.75 -10.40
CA VAL A 551 -21.90 6.92 -9.85
C VAL A 551 -22.04 8.11 -10.81
N ARG A 552 -21.86 7.90 -12.13
CA ARG A 552 -21.97 8.95 -13.15
C ARG A 552 -23.38 9.54 -13.23
N LEU A 553 -24.40 8.68 -13.24
CA LEU A 553 -25.83 9.07 -13.24
C LEU A 553 -26.21 9.93 -12.03
N ARG A 554 -25.67 9.61 -10.84
CA ARG A 554 -25.94 10.38 -9.63
C ARG A 554 -25.15 11.68 -9.58
N LEU A 555 -23.91 11.65 -10.05
CA LEU A 555 -23.10 12.85 -10.17
C LEU A 555 -23.71 13.88 -11.13
N SER A 556 -24.29 13.45 -12.26
CA SER A 556 -24.98 14.37 -13.19
C SER A 556 -26.19 15.04 -12.54
N ASN A 557 -26.84 14.38 -11.58
CA ASN A 557 -27.96 14.95 -10.82
C ASN A 557 -27.48 15.85 -9.67
N LEU A 558 -26.48 15.40 -8.90
CA LEU A 558 -25.94 16.12 -7.74
C LEU A 558 -25.21 17.40 -8.16
N ILE A 559 -24.47 17.33 -9.26
CA ILE A 559 -23.67 18.42 -9.83
C ILE A 559 -24.26 18.70 -11.22
N PRO A 560 -25.44 19.35 -11.28
CA PRO A 560 -26.01 19.72 -12.56
C PRO A 560 -25.00 20.62 -13.28
N ALA A 561 -24.91 20.49 -14.60
CA ALA A 561 -24.05 21.34 -15.42
C ALA A 561 -24.67 22.72 -15.58
N ILE A 562 -24.80 23.39 -14.45
CA ILE A 562 -24.99 24.81 -14.36
C ILE A 562 -23.59 25.39 -14.49
N GLU A 563 -23.05 25.31 -15.71
CA GLU A 563 -22.05 26.27 -16.10
C GLU A 563 -22.78 27.60 -16.10
N SER A 564 -22.69 28.33 -14.98
CA SER A 564 -23.02 29.74 -14.95
C SER A 564 -21.97 30.43 -15.82
N LEU A 565 -22.17 30.34 -17.12
CA LEU A 565 -21.46 31.14 -18.09
C LEU A 565 -21.95 32.55 -17.85
N GLU A 566 -21.14 33.29 -17.12
CA GLU A 566 -21.30 34.73 -17.05
C GLU A 566 -21.00 35.26 -18.44
N ILE A 567 -22.05 35.38 -19.26
CA ILE A 567 -21.91 35.87 -20.61
C ILE A 567 -21.57 37.36 -20.51
N THR A 568 -20.32 37.70 -20.77
CA THR A 568 -19.90 39.08 -20.98
C THR A 568 -20.50 39.59 -22.28
N SER A 569 -20.94 40.85 -22.31
CA SER A 569 -21.64 41.40 -23.47
C SER A 569 -20.80 41.25 -24.74
N SER A 570 -21.26 40.41 -25.65
CA SER A 570 -20.60 40.11 -26.92
C SER A 570 -21.63 40.15 -28.02
N THR A 571 -21.49 41.16 -28.88
CA THR A 571 -22.24 41.26 -30.13
C THR A 571 -21.68 40.29 -31.18
N SER A 572 -20.47 39.76 -31.01
CA SER A 572 -19.89 38.67 -31.79
C SER A 572 -20.33 37.30 -31.28
N GLU A 573 -20.46 36.36 -32.22
CA GLU A 573 -20.72 34.95 -31.94
C GLU A 573 -19.61 34.34 -31.08
N ASN A 574 -20.00 33.59 -30.07
CA ASN A 574 -19.12 32.81 -29.22
C ASN A 574 -19.50 31.34 -29.29
N GLN A 575 -18.51 30.46 -29.15
CA GLN A 575 -18.71 29.02 -29.05
C GLN A 575 -18.46 28.55 -27.61
N LEU A 576 -19.31 27.65 -27.14
CA LEU A 576 -19.21 26.95 -25.88
C LEU A 576 -19.28 25.46 -26.11
N GLU A 577 -18.38 24.69 -25.50
CA GLU A 577 -18.46 23.23 -25.47
C GLU A 577 -18.60 22.73 -24.03
N VAL A 578 -19.69 22.00 -23.73
CA VAL A 578 -19.96 21.42 -22.42
C VAL A 578 -20.06 19.91 -22.54
N LYS A 579 -19.32 19.18 -21.70
CA LYS A 579 -19.35 17.71 -21.65
C LYS A 579 -20.05 17.26 -20.37
N LEU A 580 -21.16 16.56 -20.53
CA LEU A 580 -21.92 15.94 -19.45
C LEU A 580 -21.59 14.46 -19.38
N TRP A 581 -21.66 13.89 -18.18
CA TRP A 581 -21.51 12.45 -17.98
C TRP A 581 -22.79 11.70 -18.39
N ASP A 582 -22.76 10.37 -18.27
CA ASP A 582 -23.93 9.53 -18.50
C ASP A 582 -25.10 9.98 -17.60
N GLY A 583 -26.29 10.13 -18.19
CA GLY A 583 -27.50 10.51 -17.47
C GLY A 583 -28.49 11.23 -18.34
N LYS A 584 -29.44 11.90 -17.69
CA LYS A 584 -30.39 12.79 -18.36
C LYS A 584 -29.70 14.13 -18.52
N PRO A 585 -29.16 14.45 -19.70
CA PRO A 585 -28.37 15.65 -19.86
C PRO A 585 -29.24 16.88 -19.58
N ASP A 586 -28.72 17.80 -18.77
CA ASP A 586 -29.36 19.04 -18.36
C ASP A 586 -28.29 20.14 -18.34
N LEU A 587 -28.25 20.92 -19.42
CA LEU A 587 -27.41 22.10 -19.55
C LEU A 587 -28.25 23.34 -19.25
N THR A 588 -27.92 24.03 -18.16
CA THR A 588 -28.65 25.25 -17.75
C THR A 588 -27.75 26.47 -17.83
N ILE A 589 -28.14 27.42 -18.67
CA ILE A 589 -27.48 28.72 -18.92
C ILE A 589 -28.13 29.77 -18.00
N TYR A 590 -27.31 30.50 -17.23
CA TYR A 590 -27.75 31.56 -16.32
C TYR A 590 -27.43 32.96 -16.88
N PHE A 591 -28.37 33.90 -16.73
CA PHE A 591 -28.18 35.29 -17.15
C PHE A 591 -28.05 36.24 -15.96
N SER A 592 -26.87 36.85 -15.80
CA SER A 592 -26.58 37.78 -14.69
C SER A 592 -27.17 39.18 -14.90
N HIS A 593 -27.55 39.53 -16.12
CA HIS A 593 -28.07 40.84 -16.53
C HIS A 593 -29.33 40.68 -17.38
N ASP A 594 -30.07 41.77 -17.59
CA ASP A 594 -31.09 41.78 -18.63
C ASP A 594 -30.40 41.87 -20.00
N GLY A 595 -31.00 41.28 -21.02
CA GLY A 595 -30.46 41.39 -22.37
C GLY A 595 -31.27 40.62 -23.39
N THR A 596 -30.71 40.51 -24.59
CA THR A 596 -31.24 39.62 -25.64
C THR A 596 -30.21 38.54 -25.90
N PHE A 597 -30.58 37.29 -25.65
CA PHE A 597 -29.79 36.10 -25.93
C PHE A 597 -30.17 35.57 -27.32
N TYR A 598 -29.17 35.26 -28.12
CA TYR A 598 -29.31 34.64 -29.42
C TYR A 598 -28.60 33.29 -29.37
N LEU A 599 -29.33 32.22 -29.64
CA LEU A 599 -28.77 30.89 -29.82
C LEU A 599 -28.63 30.64 -31.32
N ASP A 600 -27.41 30.88 -31.80
CA ASP A 600 -27.04 30.91 -33.20
C ASP A 600 -26.83 29.49 -33.77
N GLY A 601 -26.42 28.54 -32.93
CA GLY A 601 -26.32 27.14 -33.28
C GLY A 601 -26.24 26.25 -32.05
N LEU A 602 -26.69 25.01 -32.17
CA LEU A 602 -26.57 24.03 -31.09
C LEU A 602 -26.40 22.64 -31.69
N TYR A 603 -25.26 22.02 -31.40
CA TYR A 603 -24.92 20.65 -31.76
C TYR A 603 -24.83 19.80 -30.50
N ILE A 604 -25.48 18.65 -30.50
CA ILE A 604 -25.52 17.72 -29.36
C ILE A 604 -25.10 16.34 -29.84
N ALA A 605 -24.18 15.67 -29.14
CA ALA A 605 -23.77 14.31 -29.45
C ALA A 605 -23.27 13.52 -28.22
N PRO A 606 -23.60 12.22 -28.07
CA PRO A 606 -24.64 11.50 -28.81
C PRO A 606 -26.04 11.95 -28.37
N THR A 607 -27.07 11.57 -29.13
CA THR A 607 -28.46 11.98 -28.93
C THR A 607 -29.45 10.83 -29.03
N ASP A 608 -29.08 9.65 -29.54
CA ASP A 608 -29.99 8.52 -29.54
C ASP A 608 -29.97 7.79 -28.18
N PRO A 609 -31.13 7.43 -27.59
CA PRO A 609 -32.51 7.63 -28.12
C PRO A 609 -33.15 9.00 -27.82
N ALA A 610 -32.49 9.84 -27.03
CA ALA A 610 -33.00 11.08 -26.47
C ALA A 610 -33.57 12.15 -27.43
N GLU A 611 -34.74 12.66 -27.03
CA GLU A 611 -35.28 13.94 -27.48
C GLU A 611 -34.84 15.07 -26.54
N PHE A 612 -34.33 16.16 -27.12
CA PHE A 612 -33.87 17.33 -26.39
C PHE A 612 -34.88 18.47 -26.49
N THR A 613 -35.06 19.16 -25.37
CA THR A 613 -35.98 20.30 -25.24
C THR A 613 -35.22 21.51 -24.73
N ILE A 614 -35.54 22.68 -25.28
CA ILE A 614 -35.06 23.98 -24.83
C ILE A 614 -36.21 24.64 -24.06
N SER A 615 -35.99 24.92 -22.78
CA SER A 615 -36.94 25.55 -21.86
C SER A 615 -36.45 26.94 -21.45
N PRO A 616 -37.33 27.97 -21.40
CA PRO A 616 -38.78 27.92 -21.57
C PRO A 616 -39.24 27.62 -23.02
N ALA A 617 -40.38 26.93 -23.17
CA ALA A 617 -40.82 26.24 -24.39
C ALA A 617 -41.34 27.12 -25.54
N ASP A 618 -41.10 28.44 -25.50
CA ASP A 618 -41.72 29.40 -26.44
C ASP A 618 -40.92 29.57 -27.74
N PHE A 619 -39.94 28.69 -28.01
CA PHE A 619 -39.09 28.75 -29.19
C PHE A 619 -39.60 27.84 -30.31
N SER A 620 -39.68 28.38 -31.53
CA SER A 620 -39.91 27.57 -32.73
C SER A 620 -38.57 27.09 -33.28
N TYR A 621 -38.27 25.81 -33.08
CA TYR A 621 -37.07 25.15 -33.59
C TYR A 621 -37.39 23.71 -33.97
N SER A 622 -36.50 23.11 -34.75
CA SER A 622 -36.49 21.68 -35.05
C SER A 622 -35.07 21.12 -34.88
N TRP A 623 -34.97 19.79 -34.80
CA TRP A 623 -33.68 19.09 -34.73
C TRP A 623 -33.43 18.39 -36.06
N ILE A 624 -32.29 18.66 -36.70
CA ILE A 624 -31.78 17.83 -37.79
C ILE A 624 -30.89 16.74 -37.19
N LYS A 625 -31.23 15.49 -37.45
CA LYS A 625 -30.34 14.35 -37.17
C LYS A 625 -29.24 14.31 -38.22
N GLN A 626 -27.99 14.25 -37.78
CA GLN A 626 -26.83 14.15 -38.67
C GLN A 626 -26.72 12.72 -39.23
N GLU A 627 -26.70 12.53 -40.54
CA GLU A 627 -26.82 11.20 -41.18
C GLU A 627 -25.73 10.19 -40.77
N ASN A 628 -24.55 10.69 -40.38
CA ASN A 628 -23.36 9.87 -40.08
C ASN A 628 -22.93 9.91 -38.62
N SER A 629 -23.70 10.56 -37.73
CA SER A 629 -23.41 10.58 -36.30
C SER A 629 -24.69 10.45 -35.50
N ASN A 630 -24.60 9.92 -34.27
CA ASN A 630 -25.72 9.97 -33.33
C ASN A 630 -25.90 11.40 -32.79
N ALA A 631 -25.83 12.42 -33.62
CA ALA A 631 -25.87 13.82 -33.22
C ALA A 631 -27.11 14.52 -33.78
N ARG A 632 -27.52 15.58 -33.08
CA ARG A 632 -28.56 16.49 -33.53
C ARG A 632 -28.03 17.90 -33.57
N GLU A 633 -28.49 18.64 -34.57
CA GLU A 633 -28.19 20.06 -34.74
C GLU A 633 -29.50 20.86 -34.82
N LEU A 634 -29.49 22.05 -34.26
CA LEU A 634 -30.63 22.97 -34.26
C LEU A 634 -30.92 23.51 -35.68
N ASP A 635 -32.18 23.47 -36.12
CA ASP A 635 -32.62 23.93 -37.44
C ASP A 635 -33.89 24.81 -37.38
N PRO A 636 -33.90 25.99 -38.05
CA PRO A 636 -32.74 26.61 -38.71
C PRO A 636 -31.72 27.11 -37.69
N PRO A 637 -30.42 27.17 -38.06
CA PRO A 637 -29.46 27.92 -37.27
C PRO A 637 -29.93 29.38 -37.16
N PHE A 638 -29.57 30.06 -36.07
CA PHE A 638 -29.99 31.43 -35.75
C PHE A 638 -31.50 31.62 -35.47
N SER A 639 -32.26 30.54 -35.23
CA SER A 639 -33.72 30.60 -35.04
C SER A 639 -34.18 31.11 -33.67
N ILE A 640 -33.33 31.02 -32.64
CA ILE A 640 -33.74 31.29 -31.25
C ILE A 640 -33.16 32.62 -30.80
N SER A 641 -34.03 33.61 -30.58
CA SER A 641 -33.68 34.86 -29.89
C SER A 641 -34.71 35.18 -28.82
N THR A 642 -34.26 35.60 -27.65
CA THR A 642 -35.17 35.87 -26.53
C THR A 642 -34.65 36.94 -25.60
N LYS A 643 -35.58 37.73 -25.05
CA LYS A 643 -35.27 38.68 -23.99
C LYS A 643 -35.16 37.92 -22.67
N VAL A 644 -34.00 37.95 -22.07
CA VAL A 644 -33.71 37.33 -20.78
C VAL A 644 -33.65 38.40 -19.70
N LYS A 645 -34.08 38.05 -18.49
CA LYS A 645 -33.98 38.91 -17.31
C LYS A 645 -32.80 38.48 -16.45
N ALA A 646 -32.22 39.41 -15.71
CA ALA A 646 -31.26 39.12 -14.66
C ALA A 646 -31.86 38.11 -13.67
N GLY A 647 -31.18 36.99 -13.48
CA GLY A 647 -31.64 35.88 -12.65
C GLY A 647 -32.43 34.78 -13.38
N SER A 648 -32.67 34.91 -14.68
CA SER A 648 -33.37 33.89 -15.47
C SER A 648 -32.43 32.81 -16.00
N PHE A 649 -33.01 31.72 -16.48
CA PHE A 649 -32.31 30.55 -16.97
C PHE A 649 -32.89 30.10 -18.32
N ILE A 650 -32.03 29.54 -19.17
CA ILE A 650 -32.43 28.72 -20.32
C ILE A 650 -31.83 27.34 -20.10
N THR A 651 -32.66 26.30 -20.20
CA THR A 651 -32.26 24.92 -19.97
C THR A 651 -32.43 24.11 -21.25
N ILE A 652 -31.38 23.40 -21.65
CA ILE A 652 -31.40 22.42 -22.72
C ILE A 652 -31.29 21.05 -22.05
N SER A 653 -32.35 20.25 -22.11
CA SER A 653 -32.38 18.97 -21.41
C SER A 653 -33.11 17.87 -22.16
N SER A 654 -32.78 16.63 -21.83
CA SER A 654 -33.50 15.43 -22.27
C SER A 654 -34.13 14.71 -21.09
N GLN A 655 -35.32 14.15 -21.29
CA GLN A 655 -35.95 13.25 -20.31
C GLN A 655 -35.41 11.83 -20.36
N GLU A 656 -34.67 11.50 -21.42
CA GLU A 656 -34.07 10.20 -21.67
C GLU A 656 -32.57 10.22 -21.33
N GLU A 657 -32.06 9.06 -20.94
CA GLU A 657 -30.66 8.88 -20.60
C GLU A 657 -29.79 8.77 -21.85
N VAL A 658 -28.65 9.45 -21.82
CA VAL A 658 -27.66 9.46 -22.89
C VAL A 658 -26.28 9.18 -22.29
N ALA A 659 -25.45 8.42 -22.99
CA ALA A 659 -24.06 8.22 -22.59
C ALA A 659 -23.21 9.44 -22.95
N SER A 660 -22.60 10.08 -21.95
CA SER A 660 -21.58 11.14 -22.09
C SER A 660 -21.88 12.19 -23.17
N THR A 661 -22.87 13.06 -22.93
CA THR A 661 -23.37 14.05 -23.91
C THR A 661 -22.43 15.25 -24.04
N VAL A 662 -22.11 15.66 -25.26
CA VAL A 662 -21.41 16.91 -25.59
C VAL A 662 -22.39 17.90 -26.18
N PHE A 663 -22.43 19.11 -25.63
CA PHE A 663 -23.15 20.26 -26.17
C PHE A 663 -22.13 21.23 -26.76
N SER A 664 -22.28 21.57 -28.04
CA SER A 664 -21.55 22.66 -28.69
C SER A 664 -22.55 23.75 -29.06
N LEU A 665 -22.49 24.87 -28.36
CA LEU A 665 -23.43 26.00 -28.46
C LEU A 665 -22.73 27.17 -29.12
N TRP A 666 -23.32 27.76 -30.16
CA TRP A 666 -22.92 29.05 -30.73
C TRP A 666 -23.94 30.09 -30.32
N TYR A 667 -23.51 31.20 -29.75
CA TYR A 667 -24.44 32.18 -29.18
C TYR A 667 -23.91 33.63 -29.22
N ARG A 668 -24.84 34.58 -29.16
CA ARG A 668 -24.58 36.02 -28.91
C ARG A 668 -25.42 36.52 -27.74
N TYR A 669 -24.95 37.56 -27.05
CA TYR A 669 -25.70 38.15 -25.96
C TYR A 669 -25.53 39.68 -25.92
N SER A 670 -26.63 40.37 -26.22
CA SER A 670 -26.72 41.81 -26.16
C SER A 670 -27.22 42.25 -24.79
N LEU A 671 -26.28 42.61 -23.91
CA LEU A 671 -26.56 43.09 -22.56
C LEU A 671 -27.27 44.45 -22.57
N ASN A 672 -28.24 44.62 -21.66
CA ASN A 672 -28.83 45.91 -21.34
C ASN A 672 -27.94 46.60 -20.29
N PRO A 673 -27.23 47.69 -20.62
CA PRO A 673 -26.27 48.31 -19.71
C PRO A 673 -26.90 48.90 -18.44
N ASN A 674 -28.23 49.05 -18.41
CA ASN A 674 -28.96 49.61 -17.27
C ASN A 674 -29.56 48.54 -16.33
N SER A 675 -29.29 47.25 -16.55
CA SER A 675 -29.92 46.19 -15.74
C SER A 675 -29.15 45.91 -14.44
N ASP A 676 -29.88 45.65 -13.36
CA ASP A 676 -29.31 45.18 -12.11
C ASP A 676 -28.60 43.82 -12.31
N THR A 677 -27.40 43.69 -11.76
CA THR A 677 -26.67 42.41 -11.76
C THR A 677 -27.25 41.48 -10.71
N LYS A 678 -27.62 40.26 -11.10
CA LYS A 678 -27.88 39.16 -10.16
C LYS A 678 -26.75 38.15 -10.24
N THR A 679 -26.22 37.78 -9.08
CA THR A 679 -25.20 36.75 -8.97
C THR A 679 -25.84 35.41 -8.66
N TYR A 680 -25.62 34.42 -9.53
CA TYR A 680 -25.90 33.02 -9.20
C TYR A 680 -24.71 32.41 -8.49
N VAL A 681 -24.98 31.73 -7.38
CA VAL A 681 -23.98 30.95 -6.65
C VAL A 681 -24.36 29.48 -6.85
N PRO A 682 -23.66 28.74 -7.73
CA PRO A 682 -23.91 27.31 -7.88
C PRO A 682 -23.65 26.61 -6.56
N VAL A 683 -24.43 25.56 -6.29
CA VAL A 683 -24.19 24.69 -5.13
C VAL A 683 -22.78 24.10 -5.22
N PHE A 684 -22.39 23.59 -6.39
CA PHE A 684 -21.03 23.13 -6.64
C PHE A 684 -20.37 24.01 -7.70
N LYS A 685 -19.34 24.76 -7.32
CA LYS A 685 -18.50 25.52 -8.24
C LYS A 685 -17.35 24.64 -8.73
N LYS A 686 -17.29 24.36 -10.03
CA LYS A 686 -16.11 23.76 -10.67
C LYS A 686 -14.93 24.72 -10.52
N VAL A 687 -13.85 24.26 -9.91
CA VAL A 687 -12.65 25.09 -9.63
C VAL A 687 -11.43 24.62 -10.40
N PHE A 688 -11.45 23.38 -10.90
CA PHE A 688 -10.37 22.80 -11.68
C PHE A 688 -10.88 21.60 -12.47
N GLU A 689 -10.30 21.39 -13.65
CA GLU A 689 -10.55 20.24 -14.50
C GLU A 689 -9.30 19.97 -15.36
N ASP A 690 -8.83 18.73 -15.36
CA ASP A 690 -7.83 18.20 -16.30
C ASP A 690 -8.26 16.82 -16.81
N GLU A 691 -7.40 16.07 -17.49
CA GLU A 691 -7.74 14.73 -17.98
C GLU A 691 -7.98 13.70 -16.86
N LYS A 692 -7.40 13.90 -15.68
CA LYS A 692 -7.36 12.93 -14.58
C LYS A 692 -8.37 13.21 -13.49
N ALA A 693 -8.77 14.46 -13.28
CA ALA A 693 -9.71 14.81 -12.23
C ALA A 693 -10.50 16.09 -12.52
N ILE A 694 -11.62 16.23 -11.79
CA ILE A 694 -12.41 17.46 -11.70
C ILE A 694 -12.58 17.79 -10.22
N VAL A 695 -12.34 19.05 -9.84
CA VAL A 695 -12.47 19.51 -8.46
C VAL A 695 -13.63 20.49 -8.37
N PHE A 696 -14.53 20.23 -7.43
CA PHE A 696 -15.66 21.08 -7.10
C PHE A 696 -15.53 21.64 -5.68
N SER A 697 -16.03 22.85 -5.49
CA SER A 697 -16.22 23.50 -4.18
C SER A 697 -17.71 23.66 -3.91
N LEU A 698 -18.18 23.22 -2.75
CA LEU A 698 -19.55 23.39 -2.26
C LEU A 698 -19.80 24.79 -1.68
#